data_AF-R7SGQ6-F1
#
_entry.id   AF-R7SGQ6-F1
#
_cell.length_a   1.000
_cell.length_b   1.000
_cell.length_c   1.000
_cell.angle_alpha   90.00
_cell.angle_beta   90.00
_cell.angle_gamma   90.00
#
_symmetry.space_group_name_H-M   'P 1'
#
loop_
_entity.id
_entity.type
_entity.pdbx_description
1 polymer ?
#
loop_
_entity_poly.entity_id
_entity_poly.type
_entity_poly.pdbx_seq_one_letter_code
_entity_poly.pdbx_strand_id
1 'polypeptide(L)'
;MSDSLNDEFEDLLDNPMNFIDSLPEHMRPAALLSHEEADISIENAVNEVLRLYDELHGIVIRNEAIIRSRWANRNKSKKVAILKEVYPEIPEIHAPDVELCQDATHKYRDEDSMVKELNAKREIFLLAMLNIEDLTEIKGAKLLSLLHYRAHLFPSVFMTHDQEFLRFGIVVYALKRLFGPDRTVLCYGDRSTFGKVISWYDDNEEGIAGVSLEWRGDAIPVGDGLLVFEMQTKLLTFLINVCKKLLHDFDYVSVNPAPPLSPPPIPLSETTDCGWESVARKNTLEPYVHPERFSGEALVALVQAEYDEARDRLIELRTNPSYLAEQLRDAYGHRMEWLAKNKQPPKALLQERAAGTLMADAFTFYGLWTAIKEKVEDFQAKLGKYRKSIARAKDIPKEYNEAILDINALLDGFERIMRVRYAPTLMASEPMRQWFSTTYHDNRWGKNTITGQPPHGDVLLGLLLSLHREEDQKIEYMKRSQIYDQIDRFLNKHPDQRQRITPHVSRLLALRGSLADASDILDRHRPRFDVEGFDAIHQRTARLAGGYIVRDDSGAHLVQVGPLAFPLEKFSYPKGPKTLEWAHKCEQVDRAVDAFWTASFKQLRPGMDKKLYSMVEDLLRPYAENRAPWVDLVKRPGGPKRTTPINPDVLVTEIGATPVDTTKPQIKSKLKTRREKAVASEEKPFVSTEMNEEEVEKIAVSSKALHVLRMLFSDEEPIHAKGSVPWKDILKMFSDMEFSVTKLRGSAWGFSKGVMSFVCHEPHPEPNLDFWKARALGRRLTRRFGWTADTFVQTPR
;
A
#
# COMPACT_ATOMS: atom_id res chain seq x y z
N MET A 1 -14.87 -13.22 17.27
CA MET A 1 -14.89 -14.65 17.64
C MET A 1 -13.79 -15.02 18.63
N SER A 2 -13.47 -14.22 19.67
CA SER A 2 -12.42 -14.64 20.63
C SER A 2 -12.92 -15.63 21.67
N ASP A 3 -14.18 -15.50 22.09
CA ASP A 3 -14.70 -16.29 23.22
C ASP A 3 -15.19 -17.67 22.76
N SER A 4 -15.75 -17.80 21.55
CA SER A 4 -16.13 -19.12 21.01
C SER A 4 -14.94 -19.96 20.56
N LEU A 5 -13.85 -19.33 20.10
CA LEU A 5 -12.62 -20.05 19.75
C LEU A 5 -11.87 -20.53 20.99
N ASN A 6 -11.94 -19.83 22.12
CA ASN A 6 -11.32 -20.29 23.37
C ASN A 6 -12.04 -21.51 23.96
N ASP A 7 -13.38 -21.51 23.98
CA ASP A 7 -14.16 -22.66 24.45
C ASP A 7 -13.97 -23.88 23.51
N GLU A 8 -13.94 -23.68 22.19
CA GLU A 8 -13.67 -24.74 21.20
C GLU A 8 -12.23 -25.25 21.25
N PHE A 9 -11.26 -24.41 21.62
CA PHE A 9 -9.85 -24.80 21.78
C PHE A 9 -9.62 -25.53 23.12
N GLU A 10 -10.30 -25.16 24.19
CA GLU A 10 -10.30 -25.92 25.45
C GLU A 10 -10.98 -27.30 25.27
N ASP A 11 -12.11 -27.39 24.57
CA ASP A 11 -12.75 -28.67 24.22
C ASP A 11 -11.88 -29.54 23.29
N LEU A 12 -11.14 -28.94 22.36
CA LEU A 12 -10.15 -29.62 21.51
C LEU A 12 -8.99 -30.22 22.33
N LEU A 13 -8.56 -29.54 23.39
CA LEU A 13 -7.47 -29.98 24.26
C LEU A 13 -7.94 -31.09 25.24
N ASP A 14 -9.18 -31.02 25.73
CA ASP A 14 -9.72 -31.99 26.69
C ASP A 14 -10.29 -33.26 26.03
N ASN A 15 -10.93 -33.15 24.86
CA ASN A 15 -11.44 -34.29 24.10
C ASN A 15 -11.47 -34.04 22.57
N PRO A 16 -10.31 -34.15 21.89
CA PRO A 16 -10.17 -33.79 20.48
C PRO A 16 -11.10 -34.59 19.55
N MET A 17 -11.45 -35.82 19.91
CA MET A 17 -12.33 -36.67 19.09
C MET A 17 -13.77 -36.17 19.06
N ASN A 18 -14.31 -35.79 20.22
CA ASN A 18 -15.68 -35.24 20.29
C ASN A 18 -15.80 -33.91 19.56
N PHE A 19 -14.79 -33.05 19.68
CA PHE A 19 -14.72 -31.80 18.93
C PHE A 19 -14.67 -32.07 17.43
N ILE A 20 -13.78 -32.94 16.95
CA ILE A 20 -13.68 -33.29 15.52
C ILE A 20 -15.00 -33.89 14.99
N ASP A 21 -15.65 -34.76 15.75
CA ASP A 21 -16.91 -35.37 15.35
C ASP A 21 -18.07 -34.35 15.29
N SER A 22 -17.99 -33.26 16.07
CA SER A 22 -18.94 -32.15 16.03
C SER A 22 -18.79 -31.26 14.79
N LEU A 23 -17.62 -31.26 14.13
CA LEU A 23 -17.37 -30.43 12.96
C LEU A 23 -18.11 -30.94 11.71
N PRO A 24 -18.55 -30.05 10.81
CA PRO A 24 -19.03 -30.42 9.48
C PRO A 24 -18.01 -31.27 8.72
N GLU A 25 -18.47 -32.22 7.90
CA GLU A 25 -17.60 -33.19 7.19
C GLU A 25 -16.50 -32.51 6.35
N HIS A 26 -16.80 -31.35 5.76
CA HIS A 26 -15.84 -30.59 4.97
C HIS A 26 -14.75 -29.92 5.83
N MET A 27 -15.00 -29.66 7.12
CA MET A 27 -14.07 -29.08 8.09
C MET A 27 -13.23 -30.11 8.84
N ARG A 28 -13.64 -31.39 8.83
CA ARG A 28 -12.91 -32.46 9.51
C ARG A 28 -11.51 -32.67 8.89
N PRO A 29 -10.49 -32.95 9.71
CA PRO A 29 -9.15 -33.26 9.22
C PRO A 29 -9.18 -34.50 8.31
N ALA A 30 -8.22 -34.59 7.40
CA ALA A 30 -8.10 -35.72 6.47
C ALA A 30 -7.81 -37.04 7.20
N ALA A 31 -7.01 -36.97 8.26
CA ALA A 31 -6.74 -38.08 9.16
C ALA A 31 -6.17 -37.55 10.49
N LEU A 32 -6.19 -38.43 11.49
CA LEU A 32 -5.63 -38.23 12.82
C LEU A 32 -4.37 -39.08 12.94
N LEU A 33 -3.25 -38.46 13.30
CA LEU A 33 -1.98 -39.13 13.49
C LEU A 33 -1.73 -39.37 14.98
N SER A 34 -1.25 -40.57 15.32
CA SER A 34 -0.58 -40.79 16.60
C SER A 34 0.74 -40.02 16.67
N HIS A 35 1.32 -39.88 17.87
CA HIS A 35 2.61 -39.23 18.04
C HIS A 35 3.73 -39.89 17.20
N GLU A 36 3.76 -41.22 17.15
CA GLU A 36 4.75 -41.97 16.37
C GLU A 36 4.55 -41.79 14.87
N GLU A 37 3.30 -41.83 14.39
CA GLU A 37 3.00 -41.57 12.97
C GLU A 37 3.34 -40.13 12.57
N ALA A 38 3.11 -39.15 13.45
CA ALA A 38 3.47 -37.77 13.24
C ALA A 38 4.99 -37.60 13.11
N ASP A 39 5.76 -38.16 14.06
CA ASP A 39 7.22 -38.10 14.06
C ASP A 39 7.80 -38.73 12.78
N ILE A 40 7.35 -39.94 12.41
CA ILE A 40 7.79 -40.66 11.21
C ILE A 40 7.41 -39.90 9.93
N SER A 41 6.19 -39.35 9.87
CA SER A 41 5.72 -38.63 8.68
C SER A 41 6.54 -37.36 8.44
N ILE A 42 6.84 -36.61 9.50
CA ILE A 42 7.68 -35.42 9.42
C ILE A 42 9.11 -35.79 9.05
N GLU A 43 9.70 -36.80 9.71
CA GLU A 43 11.06 -37.24 9.41
C GLU A 43 11.21 -37.64 7.93
N ASN A 44 10.28 -38.44 7.42
CA ASN A 44 10.27 -38.85 6.02
C ASN A 44 10.13 -37.65 5.07
N ALA A 45 9.22 -36.73 5.36
CA ALA A 45 8.98 -35.55 4.53
C ALA A 45 10.21 -34.61 4.51
N VAL A 46 10.84 -34.38 5.66
CA VAL A 46 12.05 -33.56 5.79
C VAL A 46 13.21 -34.21 5.05
N ASN A 47 13.42 -35.51 5.22
CA ASN A 47 14.48 -36.25 4.52
C ASN A 47 14.32 -36.15 3.00
N GLU A 48 13.10 -36.27 2.49
CA GLU A 48 12.85 -36.14 1.05
C GLU A 48 13.07 -34.71 0.55
N VAL A 49 12.60 -33.69 1.27
CA VAL A 49 12.86 -32.28 0.94
C VAL A 49 14.36 -32.00 0.90
N LEU A 50 15.12 -32.46 1.89
CA LEU A 50 16.57 -32.25 1.95
C LEU A 50 17.29 -33.00 0.82
N ARG A 51 16.87 -34.23 0.50
CA ARG A 51 17.43 -35.00 -0.63
C ARG A 51 17.21 -34.28 -1.96
N LEU A 52 15.99 -33.78 -2.21
CA LEU A 52 15.66 -33.02 -3.41
C LEU A 52 16.39 -31.67 -3.46
N TYR A 53 16.52 -30.99 -2.32
CA TYR A 53 17.30 -29.77 -2.21
C TYR A 53 18.76 -30.02 -2.61
N ASP A 54 19.40 -31.08 -2.10
CA ASP A 54 20.78 -31.42 -2.43
C ASP A 54 20.97 -31.74 -3.92
N GLU A 55 20.02 -32.46 -4.51
CA GLU A 55 20.00 -32.74 -5.95
C GLU A 55 19.89 -31.45 -6.76
N LEU A 56 18.92 -30.59 -6.44
CA LEU A 56 18.70 -29.33 -7.14
C LEU A 56 19.90 -28.38 -7.00
N HIS A 57 20.35 -28.17 -5.76
CA HIS A 57 21.52 -27.35 -5.41
C HIS A 57 22.74 -27.81 -6.20
N GLY A 58 22.99 -29.13 -6.22
CA GLY A 58 24.08 -29.73 -6.97
C GLY A 58 23.99 -29.50 -8.48
N ILE A 59 22.80 -29.67 -9.08
CA ILE A 59 22.60 -29.43 -10.51
C ILE A 59 22.83 -27.96 -10.84
N VAL A 60 22.25 -27.04 -10.07
CA VAL A 60 22.26 -25.61 -10.37
C VAL A 60 23.66 -25.02 -10.16
N ILE A 61 24.35 -25.29 -9.06
CA ILE A 61 25.69 -24.71 -8.81
C ILE A 61 26.68 -25.03 -9.93
N ARG A 62 26.60 -26.23 -10.51
CA ARG A 62 27.49 -26.65 -11.61
C ARG A 62 27.09 -26.03 -12.96
N ASN A 63 25.80 -25.75 -13.17
CA ASN A 63 25.24 -25.54 -14.51
C ASN A 63 24.39 -24.26 -14.67
N GLU A 64 24.31 -23.39 -13.66
CA GLU A 64 23.36 -22.27 -13.63
C GLU A 64 23.47 -21.34 -14.85
N ALA A 65 24.68 -21.02 -15.29
CA ALA A 65 24.91 -20.19 -16.48
C ALA A 65 24.33 -20.82 -17.76
N ILE A 66 24.50 -22.14 -17.92
CA ILE A 66 23.98 -22.91 -19.06
C ILE A 66 22.46 -22.97 -18.98
N ILE A 67 21.90 -23.26 -17.80
CA ILE A 67 20.44 -23.31 -17.57
C ILE A 67 19.81 -21.96 -17.92
N ARG A 68 20.36 -20.85 -17.39
CA ARG A 68 19.88 -19.49 -17.65
C ARG A 68 19.90 -19.15 -19.14
N SER A 69 21.02 -19.40 -19.82
CA SER A 69 21.15 -19.17 -21.27
C SER A 69 20.13 -19.99 -22.07
N ARG A 70 20.04 -21.30 -21.80
CA ARG A 70 19.16 -22.22 -22.54
C ARG A 70 17.68 -21.89 -22.33
N TRP A 71 17.29 -21.46 -21.14
CA TRP A 71 15.92 -21.02 -20.89
C TRP A 71 15.63 -19.64 -21.51
N ALA A 72 16.48 -18.65 -21.27
CA ALA A 72 16.27 -17.28 -21.76
C ALA A 72 16.15 -17.22 -23.29
N ASN A 73 16.98 -17.98 -24.02
CA ASN A 73 17.00 -18.03 -25.48
C ASN A 73 15.80 -18.77 -26.12
N ARG A 74 14.94 -19.43 -25.32
CA ARG A 74 13.74 -20.09 -25.84
C ARG A 74 12.60 -19.09 -26.03
N ASN A 75 11.89 -19.21 -27.15
CA ASN A 75 10.65 -18.49 -27.36
C ASN A 75 9.52 -19.06 -26.48
N LYS A 76 8.40 -18.33 -26.37
CA LYS A 76 7.26 -18.71 -25.50
C LYS A 76 6.75 -20.12 -25.79
N SER A 77 6.53 -20.48 -27.06
CA SER A 77 6.03 -21.82 -27.44
C SER A 77 6.95 -22.96 -26.97
N LYS A 78 8.27 -22.82 -27.14
CA LYS A 78 9.24 -23.81 -26.64
C LYS A 78 9.29 -23.90 -25.12
N LYS A 79 9.09 -22.77 -24.42
CA LYS A 79 8.97 -22.75 -22.95
C LYS A 79 7.74 -23.51 -22.49
N VAL A 80 6.58 -23.20 -23.07
CA VAL A 80 5.31 -23.89 -22.79
C VAL A 80 5.43 -25.40 -23.04
N ALA A 81 6.07 -25.81 -24.14
CA ALA A 81 6.26 -27.23 -24.44
C ALA A 81 7.05 -27.97 -23.33
N ILE A 82 8.15 -27.37 -22.84
CA ILE A 82 8.92 -27.96 -21.73
C ILE A 82 8.09 -28.00 -20.45
N LEU A 83 7.37 -26.92 -20.14
CA LEU A 83 6.54 -26.85 -18.93
C LEU A 83 5.45 -27.92 -18.95
N LYS A 84 4.74 -28.10 -20.07
CA LYS A 84 3.71 -29.14 -20.23
C LYS A 84 4.28 -30.56 -20.30
N GLU A 85 5.52 -30.73 -20.74
CA GLU A 85 6.18 -32.03 -20.70
C GLU A 85 6.55 -32.43 -19.26
N VAL A 86 6.95 -31.47 -18.43
CA VAL A 86 7.31 -31.70 -17.03
C VAL A 86 6.07 -31.77 -16.13
N TYR A 87 5.07 -30.92 -16.38
CA TYR A 87 3.83 -30.86 -15.64
C TYR A 87 2.65 -30.71 -16.62
N PRO A 88 2.08 -31.84 -17.10
CA PRO A 88 1.05 -31.84 -18.14
C PRO A 88 -0.21 -31.02 -17.81
N GLU A 89 -0.64 -31.06 -16.55
CA GLU A 89 -1.83 -30.37 -16.03
C GLU A 89 -1.52 -28.96 -15.50
N ILE A 90 -0.37 -28.36 -15.86
CA ILE A 90 0.01 -27.03 -15.39
C ILE A 90 -1.06 -25.98 -15.78
N PRO A 91 -1.57 -25.18 -14.83
CA PRO A 91 -2.52 -24.12 -15.11
C PRO A 91 -2.00 -23.09 -16.14
N GLU A 92 -2.90 -22.57 -16.95
CA GLU A 92 -2.53 -21.61 -18.01
C GLU A 92 -2.34 -20.19 -17.48
N ILE A 93 -3.02 -19.84 -16.39
CA ILE A 93 -3.23 -18.47 -15.90
C ILE A 93 -2.61 -18.23 -14.53
N HIS A 94 -2.30 -16.97 -14.23
CA HIS A 94 -1.90 -16.51 -12.90
C HIS A 94 -3.07 -16.58 -11.89
N ALA A 95 -2.76 -16.92 -10.64
CA ALA A 95 -3.72 -17.12 -9.53
C ALA A 95 -4.87 -18.09 -9.87
N PRO A 96 -4.56 -19.30 -10.37
CA PRO A 96 -5.57 -20.27 -10.81
C PRO A 96 -6.47 -20.77 -9.66
N ASP A 97 -5.96 -20.76 -8.43
CA ASP A 97 -6.67 -21.05 -7.19
C ASP A 97 -7.77 -20.04 -6.89
N VAL A 98 -7.50 -18.75 -7.14
CA VAL A 98 -8.49 -17.67 -6.95
C VAL A 98 -9.60 -17.77 -7.99
N GLU A 99 -9.26 -17.97 -9.26
CA GLU A 99 -10.25 -18.13 -10.34
C GLU A 99 -11.15 -19.34 -10.08
N LEU A 100 -10.56 -20.48 -9.70
CA LEU A 100 -11.32 -21.67 -9.35
C LEU A 100 -12.25 -21.44 -8.16
N CYS A 101 -11.78 -20.76 -7.11
CA CYS A 101 -12.61 -20.44 -5.96
C CYS A 101 -13.77 -19.51 -6.32
N GLN A 102 -13.53 -18.51 -7.18
CA GLN A 102 -14.57 -17.62 -7.68
C GLN A 102 -15.62 -18.39 -8.47
N ASP A 103 -15.21 -19.20 -9.44
CA ASP A 103 -16.11 -20.03 -10.25
C ASP A 103 -16.95 -20.97 -9.39
N ALA A 104 -16.34 -21.64 -8.42
CA ALA A 104 -17.04 -22.53 -7.50
C ALA A 104 -18.06 -21.78 -6.62
N THR A 105 -17.70 -20.57 -6.15
CA THR A 105 -18.60 -19.69 -5.38
C THR A 105 -19.78 -19.21 -6.21
N HIS A 106 -19.59 -18.99 -7.52
CA HIS A 106 -20.66 -18.63 -8.43
C HIS A 106 -21.57 -19.82 -8.77
N LYS A 107 -20.99 -21.01 -8.89
CA LYS A 107 -21.66 -22.23 -9.32
C LYS A 107 -22.49 -22.89 -8.23
N TYR A 108 -21.98 -22.93 -7.00
CA TYR A 108 -22.61 -23.64 -5.89
C TYR A 108 -23.20 -22.69 -4.86
N ARG A 109 -24.34 -23.08 -4.29
CA ARG A 109 -24.98 -22.36 -3.18
C ARG A 109 -24.75 -23.05 -1.84
N ASP A 110 -24.54 -24.36 -1.86
CA ASP A 110 -24.17 -25.14 -0.68
C ASP A 110 -22.65 -25.30 -0.60
N GLU A 111 -22.16 -25.22 0.63
CA GLU A 111 -20.73 -25.17 0.93
C GLU A 111 -20.03 -26.51 0.68
N ASP A 112 -20.71 -27.63 0.96
CA ASP A 112 -20.15 -28.98 0.79
C ASP A 112 -19.83 -29.28 -0.67
N SER A 113 -20.76 -28.97 -1.61
CA SER A 113 -20.52 -29.18 -3.04
C SER A 113 -19.39 -28.31 -3.57
N MET A 114 -19.31 -27.06 -3.10
CA MET A 114 -18.21 -26.16 -3.44
C MET A 114 -16.87 -26.73 -2.96
N VAL A 115 -16.75 -27.06 -1.66
CA VAL A 115 -15.49 -27.61 -1.10
C VAL A 115 -15.11 -28.92 -1.79
N LYS A 116 -16.08 -29.76 -2.14
CA LYS A 116 -15.81 -30.99 -2.90
C LYS A 116 -15.19 -30.71 -4.28
N GLU A 117 -15.66 -29.68 -4.99
CA GLU A 117 -15.05 -29.27 -6.26
C GLU A 117 -13.62 -28.73 -6.05
N LEU A 118 -13.42 -27.86 -5.05
CA LEU A 118 -12.10 -27.30 -4.75
C LEU A 118 -11.10 -28.37 -4.34
N ASN A 119 -11.52 -29.32 -3.49
CA ASN A 119 -10.69 -30.43 -3.04
C ASN A 119 -10.34 -31.39 -4.19
N ALA A 120 -11.24 -31.59 -5.16
CA ALA A 120 -10.93 -32.37 -6.37
C ALA A 120 -9.84 -31.72 -7.24
N LYS A 121 -9.53 -30.44 -7.00
CA LYS A 121 -8.49 -29.65 -7.68
C LYS A 121 -7.38 -29.21 -6.73
N ARG A 122 -7.16 -29.95 -5.65
CA ARG A 122 -6.16 -29.69 -4.58
C ARG A 122 -4.80 -29.22 -5.08
N GLU A 123 -4.27 -29.84 -6.14
CA GLU A 123 -2.93 -29.53 -6.67
C GLU A 123 -2.79 -28.07 -7.14
N ILE A 124 -3.89 -27.45 -7.60
CA ILE A 124 -3.89 -26.03 -7.99
C ILE A 124 -3.61 -25.14 -6.78
N PHE A 125 -4.20 -25.46 -5.62
CA PHE A 125 -3.98 -24.72 -4.38
C PHE A 125 -2.61 -24.99 -3.77
N LEU A 126 -2.06 -26.19 -3.94
CA LEU A 126 -0.73 -26.54 -3.45
C LEU A 126 0.36 -25.83 -4.26
N LEU A 127 0.19 -25.69 -5.57
CA LEU A 127 1.22 -25.18 -6.48
C LEU A 127 0.73 -24.01 -7.34
N ALA A 128 -0.08 -23.10 -6.79
CA ALA A 128 -0.68 -21.97 -7.54
C ALA A 128 0.35 -21.08 -8.26
N MET A 129 1.60 -21.05 -7.77
CA MET A 129 2.73 -20.35 -8.40
C MET A 129 3.24 -21.02 -9.68
N LEU A 130 2.87 -22.27 -9.95
CA LEU A 130 3.25 -22.99 -11.16
C LEU A 130 2.15 -22.81 -12.21
N ASN A 131 2.28 -21.76 -13.01
CA ASN A 131 1.39 -21.50 -14.13
C ASN A 131 2.13 -20.99 -15.37
N ILE A 132 1.57 -21.23 -16.56
CA ILE A 132 2.21 -20.88 -17.83
C ILE A 132 2.36 -19.37 -17.99
N GLU A 133 1.34 -18.59 -17.62
CA GLU A 133 1.37 -17.14 -17.72
C GLU A 133 2.61 -16.55 -17.02
N ASP A 134 2.80 -16.85 -15.73
CA ASP A 134 3.89 -16.35 -14.91
C ASP A 134 5.25 -16.91 -15.32
N LEU A 135 5.35 -18.24 -15.49
CA LEU A 135 6.64 -18.88 -15.77
C LEU A 135 7.19 -18.55 -17.16
N THR A 136 6.36 -17.99 -18.06
CA THR A 136 6.78 -17.51 -19.38
C THR A 136 6.85 -15.99 -19.50
N GLU A 137 6.34 -15.24 -18.50
CA GLU A 137 6.39 -13.79 -18.43
C GLU A 137 7.85 -13.28 -18.36
N ILE A 138 8.12 -12.08 -18.90
CA ILE A 138 9.44 -11.44 -18.86
C ILE A 138 10.53 -12.39 -19.36
N LYS A 139 10.30 -12.97 -20.54
CA LYS A 139 11.19 -13.98 -21.14
C LYS A 139 11.48 -15.15 -20.19
N GLY A 140 10.54 -15.49 -19.30
CA GLY A 140 10.65 -16.57 -18.32
C GLY A 140 11.57 -16.27 -17.13
N ALA A 141 11.76 -14.99 -16.78
CA ALA A 141 12.60 -14.56 -15.67
C ALA A 141 12.08 -15.07 -14.30
N LYS A 142 10.76 -15.19 -14.11
CA LYS A 142 10.18 -15.70 -12.85
C LYS A 142 10.62 -17.13 -12.55
N LEU A 143 10.63 -18.02 -13.57
CA LEU A 143 11.12 -19.39 -13.40
C LEU A 143 12.60 -19.43 -13.01
N LEU A 144 13.43 -18.59 -13.66
CA LEU A 144 14.85 -18.51 -13.32
C LEU A 144 15.06 -17.99 -11.89
N SER A 145 14.21 -17.06 -11.44
CA SER A 145 14.27 -16.48 -10.09
C SER A 145 13.91 -17.50 -9.04
N LEU A 146 12.79 -18.19 -9.25
CA LEU A 146 12.35 -19.29 -8.41
C LEU A 146 13.41 -20.38 -8.31
N LEU A 147 13.98 -20.80 -9.46
CA LEU A 147 15.05 -21.79 -9.51
C LEU A 147 16.29 -21.34 -8.73
N HIS A 148 16.73 -20.10 -8.94
CA HIS A 148 17.90 -19.54 -8.26
C HIS A 148 17.72 -19.59 -6.74
N TYR A 149 16.64 -19.02 -6.22
CA TYR A 149 16.45 -18.94 -4.77
C TYR A 149 16.24 -20.32 -4.13
N ARG A 150 15.44 -21.21 -4.77
CA ARG A 150 15.19 -22.57 -4.24
C ARG A 150 16.42 -23.48 -4.30
N ALA A 151 17.40 -23.18 -5.17
CA ALA A 151 18.65 -23.93 -5.24
C ALA A 151 19.74 -23.39 -4.31
N HIS A 152 19.75 -22.09 -4.01
CA HIS A 152 20.83 -21.44 -3.24
C HIS A 152 20.50 -21.21 -1.76
N LEU A 153 19.23 -21.20 -1.38
CA LEU A 153 18.79 -20.97 -0.01
C LEU A 153 18.27 -22.28 0.61
N PHE A 154 18.64 -22.52 1.85
CA PHE A 154 18.21 -23.71 2.59
C PHE A 154 16.68 -23.74 2.76
N PRO A 155 16.01 -24.92 2.74
CA PRO A 155 14.54 -25.00 2.74
C PRO A 155 13.85 -24.30 3.93
N SER A 156 14.50 -24.23 5.09
CA SER A 156 13.95 -23.54 6.27
C SER A 156 13.70 -22.04 6.05
N VAL A 157 14.43 -21.40 5.11
CA VAL A 157 14.23 -19.98 4.76
C VAL A 157 12.84 -19.73 4.20
N PHE A 158 12.23 -20.74 3.55
CA PHE A 158 10.93 -20.63 2.91
C PHE A 158 9.78 -21.13 3.77
N MET A 159 10.03 -21.78 4.91
CA MET A 159 9.00 -22.51 5.66
C MET A 159 7.76 -21.66 5.98
N THR A 160 7.97 -20.49 6.60
CA THR A 160 6.87 -19.56 6.92
C THR A 160 6.23 -18.97 5.67
N HIS A 161 7.02 -18.65 4.64
CA HIS A 161 6.49 -18.07 3.40
C HIS A 161 5.61 -19.08 2.65
N ASP A 162 6.03 -20.34 2.59
CA ASP A 162 5.28 -21.43 1.97
C ASP A 162 4.00 -21.73 2.76
N GLN A 163 4.05 -21.73 4.10
CA GLN A 163 2.84 -21.88 4.94
C GLN A 163 1.81 -20.77 4.63
N GLU A 164 2.29 -19.53 4.56
CA GLU A 164 1.45 -18.38 4.25
C GLU A 164 0.89 -18.43 2.82
N PHE A 165 1.61 -19.03 1.87
CA PHE A 165 1.14 -19.27 0.51
C PHE A 165 -0.01 -20.29 0.48
N LEU A 166 0.08 -21.34 1.28
CA LEU A 166 -0.94 -22.40 1.38
C LEU A 166 -2.21 -21.96 2.14
N ARG A 167 -2.14 -20.86 2.90
CA ARG A 167 -3.23 -20.38 3.76
C ARG A 167 -4.56 -20.27 3.03
N PHE A 168 -4.59 -19.72 1.81
CA PHE A 168 -5.84 -19.58 1.08
C PHE A 168 -6.50 -20.94 0.81
N GLY A 169 -5.74 -21.92 0.30
CA GLY A 169 -6.23 -23.27 0.05
C GLY A 169 -6.72 -23.99 1.31
N ILE A 170 -6.07 -23.76 2.44
CA ILE A 170 -6.48 -24.30 3.73
C ILE A 170 -7.81 -23.71 4.17
N VAL A 171 -7.95 -22.37 4.14
CA VAL A 171 -9.14 -21.72 4.69
C VAL A 171 -10.36 -21.93 3.80
N VAL A 172 -10.19 -22.10 2.48
CA VAL A 172 -11.29 -22.52 1.61
C VAL A 172 -11.55 -24.04 1.63
N TYR A 173 -10.83 -24.78 2.48
CA TYR A 173 -10.90 -26.24 2.65
C TYR A 173 -10.53 -27.06 1.40
N ALA A 174 -9.86 -26.44 0.42
CA ALA A 174 -9.28 -27.17 -0.70
C ALA A 174 -8.10 -28.05 -0.25
N LEU A 175 -7.31 -27.56 0.70
CA LEU A 175 -6.20 -28.26 1.34
C LEU A 175 -6.62 -28.75 2.72
N LYS A 176 -7.09 -30.00 2.82
CA LYS A 176 -7.39 -30.62 4.11
C LYS A 176 -6.09 -30.87 4.90
N ARG A 177 -6.11 -30.52 6.18
CA ARG A 177 -5.01 -30.76 7.13
C ARG A 177 -5.07 -32.17 7.69
N LEU A 178 -3.91 -32.74 7.99
CA LEU A 178 -3.77 -33.83 8.95
C LEU A 178 -3.75 -33.22 10.35
N PHE A 179 -4.31 -33.91 11.34
CA PHE A 179 -4.23 -33.48 12.73
C PHE A 179 -3.21 -34.35 13.47
N GLY A 180 -2.19 -33.71 14.06
CA GLY A 180 -1.22 -34.34 14.94
C GLY A 180 -1.28 -33.65 16.31
N PRO A 181 -1.73 -34.32 17.38
CA PRO A 181 -1.90 -33.69 18.69
C PRO A 181 -0.56 -33.36 19.36
N ASP A 182 -0.57 -32.32 20.19
CA ASP A 182 0.45 -31.97 21.19
C ASP A 182 1.90 -31.87 20.71
N ARG A 183 2.10 -31.65 19.40
CA ARG A 183 3.42 -31.62 18.77
C ARG A 183 3.53 -30.54 17.72
N THR A 184 4.76 -30.03 17.57
CA THR A 184 5.09 -28.98 16.62
C THR A 184 6.40 -29.24 15.92
N VAL A 185 6.61 -28.57 14.80
CA VAL A 185 7.77 -28.76 13.91
C VAL A 185 8.56 -27.48 13.83
N LEU A 186 9.87 -27.56 14.10
CA LEU A 186 10.77 -26.41 14.00
C LEU A 186 10.91 -25.92 12.55
N CYS A 187 10.67 -24.63 12.34
CA CYS A 187 10.60 -24.02 11.01
C CYS A 187 11.85 -23.20 10.62
N TYR A 188 12.94 -23.31 11.39
CA TYR A 188 14.14 -22.49 11.21
C TYR A 188 15.43 -23.31 11.38
N GLY A 189 16.56 -22.63 11.14
CA GLY A 189 17.89 -23.19 11.34
C GLY A 189 18.38 -24.00 10.14
N ASP A 190 19.40 -24.81 10.37
CA ASP A 190 20.02 -25.69 9.38
C ASP A 190 19.53 -27.13 9.54
N ARG A 191 20.25 -28.10 8.97
CA ARG A 191 19.93 -29.55 9.06
C ARG A 191 19.82 -30.08 10.49
N SER A 192 20.45 -29.43 11.45
CA SER A 192 20.42 -29.85 12.86
C SER A 192 19.15 -29.41 13.60
N THR A 193 18.41 -28.44 13.04
CA THR A 193 17.23 -27.85 13.70
C THR A 193 15.97 -28.00 12.85
N PHE A 194 16.07 -27.78 11.54
CA PHE A 194 14.93 -27.76 10.63
C PHE A 194 14.21 -29.09 10.58
N GLY A 195 12.89 -29.05 10.80
CA GLY A 195 12.06 -30.25 10.73
C GLY A 195 12.08 -31.13 11.97
N LYS A 196 12.77 -30.73 13.06
CA LYS A 196 12.66 -31.44 14.34
C LYS A 196 11.25 -31.32 14.90
N VAL A 197 10.70 -32.45 15.31
CA VAL A 197 9.43 -32.52 16.04
C VAL A 197 9.70 -32.37 17.53
N ILE A 198 8.93 -31.51 18.19
CA ILE A 198 9.01 -31.27 19.63
C ILE A 198 7.63 -31.32 20.25
N SER A 199 7.58 -31.76 21.51
CA SER A 199 6.37 -31.78 22.34
C SER A 199 5.95 -30.35 22.69
N TRP A 200 4.64 -30.13 22.79
CA TRP A 200 4.10 -28.85 23.24
C TRP A 200 4.40 -28.54 24.69
N TYR A 201 4.47 -29.57 25.54
CA TYR A 201 4.58 -29.43 26.99
C TYR A 201 5.99 -29.60 27.52
N ASP A 202 6.85 -30.32 26.78
CA ASP A 202 8.23 -30.55 27.21
C ASP A 202 9.13 -29.42 26.72
N ASP A 203 9.95 -28.91 27.64
CA ASP A 203 10.99 -27.94 27.30
C ASP A 203 12.02 -28.55 26.35
N ASN A 204 12.38 -27.80 25.31
CA ASN A 204 13.49 -28.16 24.43
C ASN A 204 14.87 -27.97 25.14
N GLU A 205 15.96 -28.24 24.42
CA GLU A 205 17.34 -28.05 24.93
C GLU A 205 17.64 -26.62 25.41
N GLU A 206 16.86 -25.63 24.96
CA GLU A 206 16.96 -24.21 25.33
C GLU A 206 15.98 -23.81 26.45
N GLY A 207 15.20 -24.75 26.99
CA GLY A 207 14.25 -24.50 28.09
C GLY A 207 12.92 -23.89 27.63
N ILE A 208 12.52 -24.09 26.37
CA ILE A 208 11.30 -23.52 25.80
C ILE A 208 10.40 -24.63 25.26
N ALA A 209 9.18 -24.70 25.78
CA ALA A 209 8.15 -25.61 25.34
C ALA A 209 7.68 -25.36 23.89
N GLY A 210 7.28 -26.41 23.17
CA GLY A 210 6.91 -26.33 21.75
C GLY A 210 5.78 -25.33 21.46
N VAL A 211 4.76 -25.24 22.31
CA VAL A 211 3.66 -24.28 22.15
C VAL A 211 4.15 -22.83 22.14
N SER A 212 5.17 -22.51 22.95
CA SER A 212 5.77 -21.18 22.99
C SER A 212 6.54 -20.85 21.70
N LEU A 213 7.10 -21.85 21.03
CA LEU A 213 7.78 -21.67 19.75
C LEU A 213 6.80 -21.47 18.60
N GLU A 214 5.61 -22.08 18.66
CA GLU A 214 4.53 -21.81 17.71
C GLU A 214 4.05 -20.35 17.78
N TRP A 215 3.78 -19.86 18.99
CA TRP A 215 3.36 -18.47 19.19
C TRP A 215 4.42 -17.46 18.69
N ARG A 216 5.69 -17.83 18.78
CA ARG A 216 6.83 -17.05 18.24
C ARG A 216 7.01 -17.16 16.73
N GLY A 217 6.30 -18.07 16.06
CA GLY A 217 6.48 -18.37 14.64
C GLY A 217 7.84 -19.01 14.33
N ASP A 218 8.38 -19.74 15.31
CA ASP A 218 9.61 -20.54 15.23
C ASP A 218 9.31 -22.06 15.11
N ALA A 219 8.07 -22.45 15.39
CA ALA A 219 7.53 -23.75 15.07
C ALA A 219 6.15 -23.62 14.44
N ILE A 220 5.65 -24.68 13.82
CA ILE A 220 4.29 -24.74 13.27
C ILE A 220 3.66 -26.11 13.56
N PRO A 221 2.32 -26.20 13.65
CA PRO A 221 1.63 -27.46 13.88
C PRO A 221 2.03 -28.53 12.86
N VAL A 222 2.10 -29.79 13.28
CA VAL A 222 2.50 -30.93 12.42
C VAL A 222 1.70 -30.97 11.11
N GLY A 223 0.38 -30.74 11.18
CA GLY A 223 -0.49 -30.72 10.00
C GLY A 223 -0.10 -29.68 8.95
N ASP A 224 0.27 -28.48 9.40
CA ASP A 224 0.76 -27.41 8.52
C ASP A 224 2.16 -27.73 8.00
N GLY A 225 3.03 -28.29 8.86
CA GLY A 225 4.37 -28.78 8.48
C GLY A 225 4.34 -29.76 7.31
N LEU A 226 3.48 -30.78 7.39
CA LEU A 226 3.35 -31.79 6.34
C LEU A 226 2.89 -31.19 5.00
N LEU A 227 1.93 -30.25 5.03
CA LEU A 227 1.49 -29.55 3.81
C LEU A 227 2.62 -28.72 3.18
N VAL A 228 3.41 -28.01 4.00
CA VAL A 228 4.56 -27.23 3.51
C VAL A 228 5.62 -28.15 2.92
N PHE A 229 5.97 -29.25 3.59
CA PHE A 229 6.97 -30.19 3.06
C PHE A 229 6.50 -30.87 1.77
N GLU A 230 5.20 -31.19 1.65
CA GLU A 230 4.64 -31.71 0.42
C GLU A 230 4.78 -30.68 -0.72
N MET A 231 4.41 -29.43 -0.47
CA MET A 231 4.54 -28.34 -1.43
C MET A 231 5.99 -28.17 -1.90
N GLN A 232 6.94 -28.12 -0.95
CA GLN A 232 8.37 -28.00 -1.26
C GLN A 232 8.87 -29.21 -2.05
N THR A 233 8.48 -30.42 -1.69
CA THR A 233 8.84 -31.66 -2.40
C THR A 233 8.41 -31.60 -3.86
N LYS A 234 7.15 -31.26 -4.13
CA LYS A 234 6.64 -31.18 -5.52
C LYS A 234 7.27 -30.04 -6.29
N LEU A 235 7.47 -28.88 -5.66
CA LEU A 235 8.14 -27.74 -6.27
C LEU A 235 9.59 -28.06 -6.66
N LEU A 236 10.38 -28.63 -5.75
CA LEU A 236 11.77 -29.01 -6.03
C LEU A 236 11.84 -30.08 -7.12
N THR A 237 10.95 -31.06 -7.09
CA THR A 237 10.84 -32.09 -8.14
C THR A 237 10.56 -31.47 -9.51
N PHE A 238 9.61 -30.54 -9.59
CA PHE A 238 9.31 -29.78 -10.81
C PHE A 238 10.56 -29.05 -11.32
N LEU A 239 11.27 -28.31 -10.45
CA LEU A 239 12.47 -27.55 -10.81
C LEU A 239 13.61 -28.46 -11.29
N ILE A 240 13.84 -29.60 -10.63
CA ILE A 240 14.81 -30.61 -11.05
C ILE A 240 14.48 -31.13 -12.45
N ASN A 241 13.22 -31.48 -12.71
CA ASN A 241 12.79 -32.01 -14.00
C ASN A 241 12.94 -30.97 -15.12
N VAL A 242 12.63 -29.70 -14.85
CA VAL A 242 12.93 -28.61 -15.78
C VAL A 242 14.43 -28.53 -16.06
N CYS A 243 15.28 -28.59 -15.04
CA CYS A 243 16.74 -28.57 -15.22
C CYS A 243 17.22 -29.74 -16.08
N LYS A 244 16.74 -30.97 -15.80
CA LYS A 244 17.06 -32.17 -16.58
C LYS A 244 16.64 -32.04 -18.04
N LYS A 245 15.46 -31.49 -18.34
CA LYS A 245 15.04 -31.19 -19.72
C LYS A 245 15.92 -30.14 -20.39
N LEU A 246 16.33 -29.12 -19.65
CA LEU A 246 17.24 -28.11 -20.15
C LEU A 246 18.67 -28.61 -20.37
N LEU A 247 19.06 -29.72 -19.75
CA LEU A 247 20.40 -30.31 -19.81
C LEU A 247 20.44 -31.69 -20.48
N HIS A 248 19.37 -32.10 -21.19
CA HIS A 248 19.19 -33.46 -21.73
C HIS A 248 20.31 -33.96 -22.66
N ASP A 249 20.99 -33.05 -23.35
CA ASP A 249 22.06 -33.27 -24.33
C ASP A 249 23.46 -32.96 -23.74
N PHE A 250 23.56 -32.86 -22.41
CA PHE A 250 24.76 -32.38 -21.73
C PHE A 250 25.04 -33.24 -20.48
N ASP A 251 26.28 -33.70 -20.31
CA ASP A 251 26.69 -34.39 -19.07
C ASP A 251 26.88 -33.36 -17.94
N TYR A 252 25.79 -33.09 -17.23
CA TYR A 252 25.73 -32.09 -16.17
C TYR A 252 26.34 -32.54 -14.84
N VAL A 253 26.76 -33.80 -14.73
CA VAL A 253 27.30 -34.40 -13.51
C VAL A 253 28.82 -34.21 -13.42
N SER A 254 29.52 -34.26 -14.55
CA SER A 254 30.99 -34.18 -14.63
C SER A 254 31.54 -32.74 -14.68
N VAL A 255 30.68 -31.72 -14.72
CA VAL A 255 31.10 -30.32 -14.75
C VAL A 255 31.64 -29.90 -13.38
N ASN A 256 32.90 -29.44 -13.35
CA ASN A 256 33.47 -28.83 -12.16
C ASN A 256 32.67 -27.58 -11.79
N PRO A 257 32.20 -27.44 -10.54
CA PRO A 257 31.51 -26.24 -10.11
C PRO A 257 32.47 -25.05 -10.29
N ALA A 258 32.04 -24.05 -11.06
CA ALA A 258 32.75 -22.78 -11.12
C ALA A 258 32.82 -22.19 -9.70
N PRO A 259 33.81 -21.34 -9.39
CA PRO A 259 33.79 -20.55 -8.15
C PRO A 259 32.43 -19.85 -8.06
N PRO A 260 31.81 -19.73 -6.87
CA PRO A 260 30.52 -19.06 -6.72
C PRO A 260 30.65 -17.61 -7.16
N LEU A 261 30.40 -17.35 -8.44
CA LEU A 261 30.13 -16.02 -8.95
C LEU A 261 28.71 -15.70 -8.51
N SER A 262 28.51 -14.55 -7.87
CA SER A 262 27.15 -14.03 -7.66
C SER A 262 26.47 -14.00 -9.03
N PRO A 263 25.44 -14.82 -9.29
CA PRO A 263 24.83 -14.85 -10.59
C PRO A 263 24.26 -13.46 -10.88
N PRO A 264 24.32 -12.99 -12.14
CA PRO A 264 23.79 -11.69 -12.48
C PRO A 264 22.33 -11.59 -12.00
N PRO A 265 21.93 -10.46 -11.40
CA PRO A 265 20.58 -10.27 -10.90
C PRO A 265 19.60 -10.58 -12.02
N ILE A 266 18.59 -11.39 -11.73
CA ILE A 266 17.56 -11.71 -12.70
C ILE A 266 16.75 -10.44 -12.89
N PRO A 267 16.71 -9.85 -14.09
CA PRO A 267 15.99 -8.62 -14.32
C PRO A 267 14.49 -8.93 -14.32
N LEU A 268 13.91 -8.98 -13.12
CA LEU A 268 12.46 -8.95 -12.91
C LEU A 268 11.89 -7.54 -13.18
N SER A 269 12.79 -6.58 -13.49
CA SER A 269 12.54 -5.15 -13.65
C SER A 269 12.22 -4.71 -15.09
N GLU A 270 12.01 -5.61 -16.05
CA GLU A 270 11.38 -5.21 -17.33
C GLU A 270 9.91 -4.86 -17.02
N THR A 271 9.75 -3.62 -16.55
CA THR A 271 8.59 -2.75 -16.33
C THR A 271 7.20 -3.40 -16.35
N THR A 272 6.42 -3.12 -15.30
CA THR A 272 4.97 -3.33 -15.24
C THR A 272 4.24 -2.75 -16.47
N ASP A 273 2.97 -3.11 -16.67
CA ASP A 273 2.10 -2.50 -17.70
C ASP A 273 2.12 -0.96 -17.67
N CYS A 274 2.30 -0.36 -16.48
CA CYS A 274 2.38 1.09 -16.35
C CYS A 274 3.75 1.68 -16.69
N GLY A 275 4.83 0.90 -16.71
CA GLY A 275 6.19 1.37 -17.03
C GLY A 275 7.09 1.63 -15.82
N TRP A 276 6.60 1.40 -14.59
CA TRP A 276 7.27 1.72 -13.32
C TRP A 276 7.16 0.60 -12.29
N GLU A 277 7.88 0.67 -11.17
CA GLU A 277 7.69 -0.30 -10.08
C GLU A 277 6.28 -0.20 -9.49
N SER A 278 5.73 -1.29 -8.98
CA SER A 278 4.41 -1.31 -8.34
C SER A 278 4.37 -2.25 -7.14
N VAL A 279 3.66 -1.89 -6.08
CA VAL A 279 3.40 -2.77 -4.92
C VAL A 279 2.66 -4.04 -5.34
N ALA A 280 1.66 -3.94 -6.23
CA ALA A 280 1.00 -5.13 -6.75
C ALA A 280 1.97 -6.05 -7.52
N ARG A 281 2.92 -5.45 -8.25
CA ARG A 281 3.96 -6.23 -8.93
C ARG A 281 4.87 -6.94 -7.92
N LYS A 282 5.21 -6.30 -6.80
CA LYS A 282 5.99 -6.93 -5.72
C LYS A 282 5.29 -8.15 -5.15
N ASN A 283 3.98 -8.05 -4.89
CA ASN A 283 3.18 -9.17 -4.38
C ASN A 283 3.07 -10.32 -5.40
N THR A 284 2.82 -10.03 -6.69
CA THR A 284 2.82 -11.07 -7.75
C THR A 284 4.19 -11.74 -7.95
N LEU A 285 5.28 -11.11 -7.51
CA LEU A 285 6.63 -11.68 -7.53
C LEU A 285 6.96 -12.49 -6.27
N GLU A 286 6.22 -12.30 -5.18
CA GLU A 286 6.52 -12.88 -3.86
C GLU A 286 6.83 -14.39 -3.92
N PRO A 287 6.06 -15.23 -4.66
CA PRO A 287 6.33 -16.68 -4.72
C PRO A 287 7.63 -17.06 -5.44
N TYR A 288 8.20 -16.14 -6.23
CA TYR A 288 9.32 -16.40 -7.14
C TYR A 288 10.64 -15.80 -6.66
N VAL A 289 10.64 -15.08 -5.53
CA VAL A 289 11.81 -14.39 -4.98
C VAL A 289 12.15 -14.91 -3.57
N HIS A 290 13.26 -14.42 -3.00
CA HIS A 290 13.56 -14.68 -1.59
C HIS A 290 12.44 -14.10 -0.69
N PRO A 291 11.95 -14.84 0.33
CA PRO A 291 10.95 -14.36 1.28
C PRO A 291 11.30 -13.01 1.92
N GLU A 292 10.40 -12.04 1.89
CA GLU A 292 10.67 -10.73 2.48
C GLU A 292 10.85 -10.84 4.00
N ARG A 293 11.89 -10.19 4.54
CA ARG A 293 12.15 -10.13 5.99
C ARG A 293 11.61 -8.83 6.55
N PHE A 294 11.36 -8.82 7.85
CA PHE A 294 11.07 -7.59 8.59
C PHE A 294 12.12 -6.50 8.31
N SER A 295 11.65 -5.29 8.02
CA SER A 295 12.48 -4.11 7.85
C SER A 295 11.87 -2.93 8.61
N GLY A 296 12.52 -2.55 9.72
CA GLY A 296 12.13 -1.36 10.47
C GLY A 296 12.29 -0.07 9.65
N GLU A 297 13.26 -0.02 8.74
CA GLU A 297 13.45 1.11 7.83
C GLU A 297 12.30 1.25 6.84
N ALA A 298 11.80 0.13 6.29
CA ALA A 298 10.63 0.15 5.41
C ALA A 298 9.37 0.61 6.13
N LEU A 299 9.17 0.19 7.39
CA LEU A 299 8.06 0.64 8.22
C LEU A 299 8.12 2.16 8.47
N VAL A 300 9.29 2.67 8.85
CA VAL A 300 9.52 4.10 9.07
C VAL A 300 9.25 4.90 7.80
N ALA A 301 9.77 4.45 6.65
CA ALA A 301 9.59 5.12 5.37
C ALA A 301 8.11 5.19 4.97
N LEU A 302 7.36 4.10 5.12
CA LEU A 302 5.93 4.05 4.84
C LEU A 302 5.14 4.98 5.75
N VAL A 303 5.34 4.89 7.07
CA VAL A 303 4.60 5.71 8.04
C VAL A 303 4.92 7.20 7.88
N GLN A 304 6.17 7.55 7.58
CA GLN A 304 6.56 8.92 7.28
C GLN A 304 5.85 9.44 6.03
N ALA A 305 5.77 8.63 4.97
CA ALA A 305 5.10 8.99 3.73
C ALA A 305 3.60 9.26 3.93
N GLU A 306 2.92 8.41 4.71
CA GLU A 306 1.49 8.56 5.03
C GLU A 306 1.22 9.74 5.98
N TYR A 307 2.08 9.95 6.97
CA TYR A 307 2.03 11.14 7.82
C TYR A 307 2.13 12.42 7.00
N ASP A 308 3.09 12.49 6.08
CA ASP A 308 3.26 13.67 5.26
C ASP A 308 2.10 13.88 4.28
N GLU A 309 1.51 12.81 3.73
CA GLU A 309 0.31 12.91 2.89
C GLU A 309 -0.89 13.46 3.67
N ALA A 310 -1.13 12.94 4.88
CA ALA A 310 -2.20 13.42 5.75
C ALA A 310 -2.00 14.90 6.15
N ARG A 311 -0.75 15.27 6.44
CA ARG A 311 -0.34 16.66 6.72
C ARG A 311 -0.56 17.57 5.52
N ASP A 312 -0.07 17.19 4.34
CA ASP A 312 -0.21 17.95 3.10
C ASP A 312 -1.68 18.12 2.72
N ARG A 313 -2.50 17.08 2.88
CA ARG A 313 -3.95 17.13 2.66
C ARG A 313 -4.64 18.18 3.53
N LEU A 314 -4.30 18.29 4.81
CA LEU A 314 -4.87 19.33 5.68
C LEU A 314 -4.49 20.74 5.23
N ILE A 315 -3.22 20.93 4.85
CA ILE A 315 -2.74 22.20 4.31
C ILE A 315 -3.51 22.55 3.02
N GLU A 316 -3.71 21.59 2.12
CA GLU A 316 -4.41 21.82 0.86
C GLU A 316 -5.89 22.15 1.06
N LEU A 317 -6.58 21.46 1.99
CA LEU A 317 -7.96 21.83 2.36
C LEU A 317 -8.04 23.26 2.90
N ARG A 318 -6.98 23.76 3.56
CA ARG A 318 -6.91 25.10 4.16
C ARG A 318 -6.55 26.19 3.16
N THR A 319 -5.71 25.86 2.18
CA THR A 319 -5.03 26.84 1.30
C THR A 319 -5.55 26.83 -0.13
N ASN A 320 -6.22 25.78 -0.59
CA ASN A 320 -6.68 25.66 -1.97
C ASN A 320 -8.22 25.58 -2.02
N PRO A 321 -8.91 26.69 -2.33
CA PRO A 321 -10.38 26.73 -2.38
C PRO A 321 -10.98 25.73 -3.38
N SER A 322 -10.35 25.54 -4.53
CA SER A 322 -10.83 24.59 -5.55
C SER A 322 -10.71 23.14 -5.09
N TYR A 323 -9.61 22.80 -4.41
CA TYR A 323 -9.45 21.49 -3.80
C TYR A 323 -10.48 21.25 -2.69
N LEU A 324 -10.71 22.23 -1.81
CA LEU A 324 -11.77 22.16 -0.80
C LEU A 324 -13.14 21.90 -1.44
N ALA A 325 -13.48 22.62 -2.51
CA ALA A 325 -14.73 22.44 -3.24
C ALA A 325 -14.87 21.03 -3.84
N GLU A 326 -13.79 20.49 -4.44
CA GLU A 326 -13.75 19.12 -4.97
C GLU A 326 -13.95 18.09 -3.86
N GLN A 327 -13.25 18.21 -2.73
CA GLN A 327 -13.40 17.29 -1.60
C GLN A 327 -14.80 17.35 -0.97
N LEU A 328 -15.42 18.54 -0.90
CA LEU A 328 -16.80 18.70 -0.42
C LEU A 328 -17.81 18.07 -1.39
N ARG A 329 -17.60 18.22 -2.71
CA ARG A 329 -18.42 17.56 -3.73
C ARG A 329 -18.34 16.04 -3.61
N ASP A 330 -17.13 15.51 -3.49
CA ASP A 330 -16.87 14.09 -3.29
C ASP A 330 -17.59 13.58 -2.03
N ALA A 331 -17.37 14.23 -0.89
CA ALA A 331 -18.01 13.84 0.38
C ALA A 331 -19.54 13.90 0.29
N TYR A 332 -20.10 14.89 -0.42
CA TYR A 332 -21.54 15.02 -0.64
C TYR A 332 -22.10 13.91 -1.54
N GLY A 333 -21.41 13.57 -2.63
CA GLY A 333 -21.83 12.53 -3.58
C GLY A 333 -21.77 11.11 -3.01
N HIS A 334 -21.01 10.90 -1.93
CA HIS A 334 -20.83 9.58 -1.30
C HIS A 334 -21.55 9.44 0.05
N ARG A 335 -22.49 10.34 0.33
CA ARG A 335 -23.35 10.24 1.51
C ARG A 335 -24.25 9.02 1.41
N MET A 336 -24.18 8.13 2.41
CA MET A 336 -25.02 6.93 2.48
C MET A 336 -26.53 7.24 2.47
N GLU A 337 -26.92 8.43 2.91
CA GLU A 337 -28.30 8.90 2.90
C GLU A 337 -28.92 8.93 1.49
N TRP A 338 -28.10 9.00 0.43
CA TRP A 338 -28.55 8.85 -0.96
C TRP A 338 -29.14 7.48 -1.28
N LEU A 339 -28.87 6.47 -0.45
CA LEU A 339 -29.39 5.11 -0.61
C LEU A 339 -30.82 4.95 -0.04
N ALA A 340 -31.39 5.99 0.56
CA ALA A 340 -32.71 5.92 1.18
C ALA A 340 -33.83 5.78 0.13
N LYS A 341 -34.58 4.65 0.19
CA LYS A 341 -35.71 4.38 -0.71
C LYS A 341 -37.02 5.06 -0.30
N ASN A 342 -37.26 5.15 1.01
CA ASN A 342 -38.60 5.49 1.53
C ASN A 342 -38.80 6.99 1.79
N LYS A 343 -37.71 7.76 1.88
CA LYS A 343 -37.73 9.19 2.18
C LYS A 343 -36.50 9.85 1.56
N GLN A 344 -36.71 10.94 0.83
CA GLN A 344 -35.61 11.75 0.35
C GLN A 344 -34.91 12.42 1.55
N PRO A 345 -33.58 12.29 1.70
CA PRO A 345 -32.86 12.97 2.78
C PRO A 345 -32.94 14.49 2.62
N PRO A 346 -33.10 15.26 3.71
CA PRO A 346 -33.05 16.71 3.64
C PRO A 346 -31.71 17.19 3.07
N LYS A 347 -31.73 18.08 2.07
CA LYS A 347 -30.51 18.60 1.45
C LYS A 347 -29.54 19.23 2.47
N ALA A 348 -30.09 19.97 3.44
CA ALA A 348 -29.30 20.55 4.52
C ALA A 348 -28.56 19.47 5.32
N LEU A 349 -29.24 18.39 5.73
CA LEU A 349 -28.63 17.26 6.46
C LEU A 349 -27.45 16.65 5.69
N LEU A 350 -27.61 16.41 4.39
CA LEU A 350 -26.54 15.89 3.53
C LEU A 350 -25.33 16.83 3.49
N GLN A 351 -25.57 18.14 3.36
CA GLN A 351 -24.52 19.15 3.31
C GLN A 351 -23.77 19.25 4.66
N GLU A 352 -24.51 19.21 5.77
CA GLU A 352 -23.93 19.21 7.12
C GLU A 352 -23.04 17.99 7.33
N ARG A 353 -23.54 16.79 7.03
CA ARG A 353 -22.80 15.56 7.23
C ARG A 353 -21.61 15.42 6.28
N ALA A 354 -21.76 15.85 5.02
CA ALA A 354 -20.65 15.85 4.07
C ALA A 354 -19.49 16.72 4.56
N ALA A 355 -19.78 17.97 4.94
CA ALA A 355 -18.76 18.89 5.40
C ALA A 355 -18.19 18.48 6.78
N GLY A 356 -19.05 18.06 7.71
CA GLY A 356 -18.65 17.57 9.03
C GLY A 356 -17.76 16.35 8.97
N THR A 357 -18.16 15.30 8.23
CA THR A 357 -17.36 14.08 8.07
C THR A 357 -16.03 14.36 7.37
N LEU A 358 -16.01 15.18 6.31
CA LEU A 358 -14.76 15.54 5.63
C LEU A 358 -13.74 16.15 6.60
N MET A 359 -14.17 17.09 7.43
CA MET A 359 -13.29 17.78 8.38
C MET A 359 -12.88 16.88 9.55
N ALA A 360 -13.84 16.12 10.12
CA ALA A 360 -13.56 15.19 11.21
C ALA A 360 -12.57 14.09 10.78
N ASP A 361 -12.76 13.52 9.60
CA ASP A 361 -11.85 12.50 9.05
C ASP A 361 -10.48 13.10 8.73
N ALA A 362 -10.40 14.31 8.15
CA ALA A 362 -9.12 14.95 7.86
C ALA A 362 -8.29 15.21 9.13
N PHE A 363 -8.92 15.65 10.22
CA PHE A 363 -8.24 15.84 11.51
C PHE A 363 -7.87 14.52 12.17
N THR A 364 -8.79 13.55 12.17
CA THR A 364 -8.58 12.23 12.77
C THR A 364 -7.45 11.48 12.07
N PHE A 365 -7.39 11.50 10.73
CA PHE A 365 -6.35 10.78 9.98
C PHE A 365 -4.98 11.40 10.18
N TYR A 366 -4.88 12.73 10.20
CA TYR A 366 -3.62 13.41 10.56
C TYR A 366 -3.19 13.07 11.98
N GLY A 367 -4.11 13.10 12.94
CA GLY A 367 -3.83 12.73 14.33
C GLY A 367 -3.35 11.29 14.46
N LEU A 368 -4.05 10.33 13.88
CA LEU A 368 -3.69 8.90 13.94
C LEU A 368 -2.32 8.62 13.31
N TRP A 369 -2.04 9.18 12.12
CA TRP A 369 -0.71 9.03 11.52
C TRP A 369 0.38 9.71 12.34
N THR A 370 0.08 10.82 13.04
CA THR A 370 1.01 11.41 13.99
C THR A 370 1.29 10.47 15.16
N ALA A 371 0.25 9.84 15.73
CA ALA A 371 0.40 8.86 16.81
C ALA A 371 1.25 7.66 16.38
N ILE A 372 0.96 7.11 15.19
CA ILE A 372 1.71 5.96 14.64
C ILE A 372 3.17 6.36 14.40
N LYS A 373 3.42 7.53 13.82
CA LYS A 373 4.78 8.05 13.60
C LYS A 373 5.57 8.16 14.90
N GLU A 374 5.00 8.77 15.94
CA GLU A 374 5.64 8.88 17.26
C GLU A 374 6.01 7.49 17.83
N LYS A 375 5.14 6.49 17.67
CA LYS A 375 5.40 5.12 18.13
C LYS A 375 6.41 4.36 17.30
N VAL A 376 6.43 4.59 15.99
CA VAL A 376 7.44 4.01 15.09
C VAL A 376 8.83 4.58 15.35
N GLU A 377 8.94 5.88 15.66
CA GLU A 377 10.21 6.51 16.05
C GLU A 377 10.76 5.93 17.37
N ASP A 378 9.89 5.76 18.37
CA ASP A 378 10.23 5.12 19.64
C ASP A 378 10.64 3.64 19.45
N PHE A 379 9.90 2.92 18.62
CA PHE A 379 10.23 1.55 18.22
C PHE A 379 11.59 1.46 17.52
N GLN A 380 11.89 2.37 16.58
CA GLN A 380 13.16 2.37 15.86
C GLN A 380 14.35 2.58 16.81
N ALA A 381 14.21 3.45 17.80
CA ALA A 381 15.22 3.63 18.86
C ALA A 381 15.42 2.33 19.67
N LYS A 382 14.34 1.66 20.05
CA LYS A 382 14.39 0.38 20.77
C LYS A 382 14.94 -0.77 19.92
N LEU A 383 14.65 -0.80 18.62
CA LEU A 383 15.23 -1.75 17.67
C LEU A 383 16.76 -1.61 17.64
N GLY A 384 17.28 -0.38 17.62
CA GLY A 384 18.71 -0.12 17.74
C GLY A 384 19.31 -0.65 19.05
N LYS A 385 18.63 -0.41 20.18
CA LYS A 385 19.06 -0.85 21.53
C LYS A 385 19.10 -2.38 21.67
N TYR A 386 18.08 -3.07 21.18
CA TYR A 386 17.87 -4.50 21.44
C TYR A 386 18.26 -5.44 20.28
N ARG A 387 18.78 -4.91 19.16
CA ARG A 387 19.09 -5.68 17.95
C ARG A 387 19.85 -6.98 18.19
N LYS A 388 20.80 -7.00 19.13
CA LYS A 388 21.62 -8.19 19.45
C LYS A 388 20.92 -9.20 20.35
N SER A 389 19.89 -8.78 21.06
CA SER A 389 19.11 -9.61 21.98
C SER A 389 17.94 -10.32 21.29
N ILE A 390 17.55 -9.88 20.09
CA ILE A 390 16.47 -10.47 19.31
C ILE A 390 17.04 -11.64 18.50
N ALA A 391 16.63 -12.86 18.83
CA ALA A 391 17.01 -14.08 18.12
C ALA A 391 15.85 -15.09 18.14
N ARG A 392 15.82 -15.99 17.15
CA ARG A 392 14.88 -17.13 17.09
C ARG A 392 15.00 -17.96 18.36
N ALA A 393 13.90 -18.54 18.80
CA ALA A 393 13.78 -19.34 20.03
C ALA A 393 14.27 -18.61 21.29
N LYS A 394 14.15 -17.28 21.35
CA LYS A 394 14.44 -16.50 22.56
C LYS A 394 13.34 -15.50 22.85
N ASP A 395 13.23 -15.13 24.12
CA ASP A 395 12.28 -14.10 24.54
C ASP A 395 12.67 -12.75 23.94
N ILE A 396 11.66 -12.05 23.45
CA ILE A 396 11.83 -10.66 23.02
C ILE A 396 11.86 -9.78 24.28
N PRO A 397 12.78 -8.80 24.37
CA PRO A 397 12.79 -7.87 25.49
C PRO A 397 11.45 -7.16 25.66
N LYS A 398 10.89 -7.18 26.89
CA LYS A 398 9.55 -6.65 27.19
C LYS A 398 9.33 -5.22 26.68
N GLU A 399 10.29 -4.31 26.90
CA GLU A 399 10.20 -2.92 26.43
C GLU A 399 10.08 -2.83 24.89
N TYR A 400 10.73 -3.72 24.16
CA TYR A 400 10.69 -3.77 22.71
C TYR A 400 9.38 -4.37 22.22
N ASN A 401 8.90 -5.44 22.87
CA ASN A 401 7.61 -6.06 22.58
C ASN A 401 6.45 -5.06 22.76
N GLU A 402 6.42 -4.32 23.87
CA GLU A 402 5.42 -3.27 24.13
C GLU A 402 5.40 -2.18 23.06
N ALA A 403 6.57 -1.83 22.51
CA ALA A 403 6.66 -0.82 21.45
C ALA A 403 6.06 -1.31 20.12
N ILE A 404 6.23 -2.60 19.78
CA ILE A 404 5.56 -3.19 18.60
C ILE A 404 4.05 -3.26 18.84
N LEU A 405 3.62 -3.71 20.03
CA LEU A 405 2.20 -3.81 20.39
C LEU A 405 1.49 -2.46 20.31
N ASP A 406 2.15 -1.37 20.72
CA ASP A 406 1.61 -0.02 20.59
C ASP A 406 1.37 0.37 19.12
N ILE A 407 2.28 0.01 18.20
CA ILE A 407 2.10 0.26 16.76
C ILE A 407 0.95 -0.61 16.23
N ASN A 408 0.96 -1.90 16.56
CA ASN A 408 -0.06 -2.84 16.10
C ASN A 408 -1.47 -2.41 16.51
N ALA A 409 -1.65 -1.99 17.77
CA ALA A 409 -2.93 -1.50 18.26
C ALA A 409 -3.40 -0.23 17.54
N LEU A 410 -2.49 0.71 17.25
CA LEU A 410 -2.84 1.91 16.49
C LEU A 410 -3.23 1.58 15.03
N LEU A 411 -2.54 0.65 14.38
CA LEU A 411 -2.88 0.20 13.03
C LEU A 411 -4.23 -0.52 12.99
N ASP A 412 -4.49 -1.43 13.93
CA ASP A 412 -5.79 -2.11 14.07
C ASP A 412 -6.93 -1.11 14.32
N GLY A 413 -6.73 -0.20 15.28
CA GLY A 413 -7.69 0.85 15.60
C GLY A 413 -8.03 1.72 14.39
N PHE A 414 -7.03 2.09 13.60
CA PHE A 414 -7.24 2.87 12.38
C PHE A 414 -7.97 2.04 11.31
N GLU A 415 -7.59 0.79 11.09
CA GLU A 415 -8.28 -0.08 10.13
C GLU A 415 -9.76 -0.30 10.51
N ARG A 416 -10.09 -0.38 11.80
CA ARG A 416 -11.48 -0.43 12.29
C ARG A 416 -12.26 0.83 11.93
N ILE A 417 -11.67 2.01 12.10
CA ILE A 417 -12.30 3.27 11.65
C ILE A 417 -12.53 3.23 10.14
N MET A 418 -11.52 2.79 9.38
CA MET A 418 -11.62 2.69 7.92
C MET A 418 -12.66 1.68 7.45
N ARG A 419 -12.84 0.57 8.16
CA ARG A 419 -13.88 -0.43 7.88
C ARG A 419 -15.28 0.18 7.93
N VAL A 420 -15.54 1.01 8.96
CA VAL A 420 -16.82 1.70 9.14
C VAL A 420 -17.04 2.77 8.07
N ARG A 421 -15.98 3.38 7.52
CA ARG A 421 -16.07 4.39 6.45
C ARG A 421 -16.20 3.78 5.06
N TYR A 422 -15.42 2.75 4.76
CA TYR A 422 -15.17 2.28 3.41
C TYR A 422 -16.43 1.78 2.70
N ALA A 423 -17.17 0.84 3.30
CA ALA A 423 -18.32 0.27 2.61
C ALA A 423 -19.48 1.24 2.40
N PRO A 424 -19.93 2.02 3.41
CA PRO A 424 -20.97 3.01 3.17
C PRO A 424 -20.57 3.99 2.07
N THR A 425 -19.32 4.44 2.03
CA THR A 425 -18.81 5.31 0.96
C THR A 425 -18.79 4.62 -0.40
N LEU A 426 -18.30 3.37 -0.49
CA LEU A 426 -18.28 2.59 -1.73
C LEU A 426 -19.70 2.37 -2.26
N MET A 427 -20.59 1.86 -1.41
CA MET A 427 -21.98 1.53 -1.77
C MET A 427 -22.78 2.78 -2.15
N ALA A 428 -22.53 3.92 -1.50
CA ALA A 428 -23.20 5.18 -1.81
C ALA A 428 -22.64 5.91 -3.03
N SER A 429 -21.47 5.49 -3.54
CA SER A 429 -20.86 6.12 -4.72
C SER A 429 -21.80 6.04 -5.93
N GLU A 430 -21.74 7.06 -6.79
CA GLU A 430 -22.61 7.15 -7.95
C GLU A 430 -22.61 5.90 -8.86
N PRO A 431 -21.45 5.30 -9.19
CA PRO A 431 -21.44 4.10 -10.03
C PRO A 431 -22.03 2.86 -9.35
N MET A 432 -22.09 2.83 -8.01
CA MET A 432 -22.46 1.64 -7.23
C MET A 432 -23.85 1.71 -6.60
N ARG A 433 -24.34 2.90 -6.26
CA ARG A 433 -25.55 3.12 -5.44
C ARG A 433 -26.82 2.45 -5.95
N GLN A 434 -26.92 2.21 -7.26
CA GLN A 434 -28.09 1.56 -7.86
C GLN A 434 -28.37 0.15 -7.34
N TRP A 435 -27.34 -0.54 -6.81
CA TRP A 435 -27.47 -1.92 -6.31
C TRP A 435 -27.71 -2.00 -4.80
N PHE A 436 -27.71 -0.87 -4.11
CA PHE A 436 -27.81 -0.79 -2.66
C PHE A 436 -28.98 0.08 -2.23
N SER A 437 -29.45 -0.15 -1.01
CA SER A 437 -30.46 0.67 -0.36
C SER A 437 -30.26 0.71 1.14
N THR A 438 -30.75 1.77 1.78
CA THR A 438 -30.65 1.94 3.22
C THR A 438 -32.02 2.16 3.84
N THR A 439 -32.25 1.48 4.96
CA THR A 439 -33.37 1.72 5.88
C THR A 439 -32.85 2.43 7.12
N TYR A 440 -33.49 3.54 7.49
CA TYR A 440 -33.19 4.26 8.72
C TYR A 440 -34.19 3.90 9.82
N HIS A 441 -33.66 3.58 10.99
CA HIS A 441 -34.43 3.12 12.15
C HIS A 441 -34.73 4.24 13.15
N ASP A 442 -34.19 5.43 12.90
CA ASP A 442 -34.37 6.61 13.72
C ASP A 442 -34.70 7.84 12.86
N ASN A 443 -35.35 8.83 13.48
CA ASN A 443 -35.70 10.08 12.82
C ASN A 443 -34.48 11.00 12.60
N ARG A 444 -33.35 10.69 13.26
CA ARG A 444 -32.08 11.44 13.17
C ARG A 444 -31.12 10.90 12.12
N TRP A 445 -31.49 9.85 11.39
CA TRP A 445 -30.67 9.21 10.37
C TRP A 445 -29.34 8.68 10.91
N GLY A 446 -29.24 8.38 12.21
CA GLY A 446 -28.04 7.88 12.88
C GLY A 446 -27.98 6.35 12.91
N LYS A 447 -29.13 5.68 12.96
CA LYS A 447 -29.23 4.22 12.97
C LYS A 447 -29.78 3.71 11.65
N ASN A 448 -29.03 2.83 10.99
CA ASN A 448 -29.37 2.39 9.65
C ASN A 448 -28.94 0.95 9.40
N THR A 449 -29.54 0.35 8.38
CA THR A 449 -29.13 -0.93 7.81
C THR A 449 -29.03 -0.77 6.30
N ILE A 450 -27.86 -1.08 5.74
CA ILE A 450 -27.64 -1.12 4.30
C ILE A 450 -27.92 -2.53 3.81
N THR A 451 -28.71 -2.65 2.75
CA THR A 451 -28.98 -3.90 2.04
C THR A 451 -28.60 -3.71 0.58
N GLY A 452 -28.19 -4.79 -0.09
CA GLY A 452 -27.83 -4.71 -1.51
C GLY A 452 -28.00 -6.05 -2.21
N GLN A 453 -28.32 -5.96 -3.50
CA GLN A 453 -28.31 -7.09 -4.42
C GLN A 453 -27.35 -6.74 -5.56
N PRO A 454 -26.03 -6.82 -5.33
CA PRO A 454 -25.06 -6.56 -6.38
C PRO A 454 -25.27 -7.55 -7.54
N PRO A 455 -25.01 -7.12 -8.78
CA PRO A 455 -25.15 -7.98 -9.95
C PRO A 455 -24.27 -9.22 -9.82
N HIS A 456 -24.86 -10.37 -10.07
CA HIS A 456 -24.14 -11.64 -10.04
C HIS A 456 -23.07 -11.65 -11.15
N GLY A 457 -21.86 -12.09 -10.83
CA GLY A 457 -20.73 -12.15 -11.77
C GLY A 457 -19.98 -10.82 -11.98
N ASP A 458 -20.30 -9.75 -11.23
CA ASP A 458 -19.52 -8.52 -11.27
C ASP A 458 -18.24 -8.64 -10.45
N VAL A 459 -17.17 -9.05 -11.14
CA VAL A 459 -15.86 -9.34 -10.55
C VAL A 459 -15.29 -8.14 -9.77
N LEU A 460 -15.32 -6.93 -10.35
CA LEU A 460 -14.77 -5.75 -9.69
C LEU A 460 -15.53 -5.41 -8.40
N LEU A 461 -16.86 -5.39 -8.45
CA LEU A 461 -17.65 -5.11 -7.27
C LEU A 461 -17.49 -6.20 -6.21
N GLY A 462 -17.39 -7.47 -6.62
CA GLY A 462 -17.06 -8.59 -5.74
C GLY A 462 -15.76 -8.34 -4.98
N LEU A 463 -14.66 -8.09 -5.70
CA LEU A 463 -13.35 -7.81 -5.10
C LEU A 463 -13.37 -6.59 -4.16
N LEU A 464 -14.04 -5.50 -4.56
CA LEU A 464 -14.14 -4.29 -3.74
C LEU A 464 -14.96 -4.52 -2.47
N LEU A 465 -16.00 -5.36 -2.52
CA LEU A 465 -16.82 -5.72 -1.35
C LEU A 465 -16.11 -6.72 -0.42
N SER A 466 -15.25 -7.60 -0.96
CA SER A 466 -14.42 -8.51 -0.16
C SER A 466 -13.44 -7.75 0.75
N LEU A 467 -13.10 -6.51 0.42
CA LEU A 467 -12.33 -5.65 1.34
C LEU A 467 -13.13 -5.20 2.56
N HIS A 468 -14.46 -5.27 2.56
CA HIS A 468 -15.31 -4.79 3.66
C HIS A 468 -15.82 -5.90 4.59
N ARG A 469 -16.26 -7.02 4.02
CA ARG A 469 -17.05 -8.03 4.71
C ARG A 469 -16.20 -8.76 5.75
N GLU A 470 -16.80 -8.98 6.92
CA GLU A 470 -16.22 -9.76 8.00
C GLU A 470 -16.51 -11.24 7.72
N GLU A 471 -15.44 -12.02 7.55
CA GLU A 471 -15.26 -13.44 7.93
C GLU A 471 -16.34 -14.47 7.53
N ASP A 472 -17.36 -14.10 6.76
CA ASP A 472 -18.53 -14.93 6.45
C ASP A 472 -18.55 -15.41 4.97
N GLN A 473 -17.61 -14.97 4.11
CA GLN A 473 -17.43 -15.57 2.77
C GLN A 473 -15.97 -15.96 2.49
N LYS A 474 -15.76 -17.14 1.88
CA LYS A 474 -14.41 -17.73 1.74
C LYS A 474 -13.38 -16.94 0.92
N ILE A 475 -13.83 -16.12 -0.03
CA ILE A 475 -12.99 -15.17 -0.80
C ILE A 475 -12.38 -14.10 0.12
N GLU A 476 -13.01 -13.83 1.26
CA GLU A 476 -12.56 -12.85 2.27
C GLU A 476 -11.39 -13.37 3.11
N TYR A 477 -11.07 -14.67 3.04
CA TYR A 477 -9.87 -15.25 3.65
C TYR A 477 -8.61 -15.11 2.79
N MET A 478 -8.72 -14.57 1.58
CA MET A 478 -7.53 -14.13 0.85
C MET A 478 -6.80 -13.07 1.67
N LYS A 479 -5.48 -13.06 1.56
CA LYS A 479 -4.70 -11.95 2.09
C LYS A 479 -5.15 -10.66 1.42
N ARG A 480 -5.26 -9.57 2.19
CA ARG A 480 -5.63 -8.25 1.64
C ARG A 480 -4.74 -7.87 0.45
N SER A 481 -3.43 -8.16 0.53
CA SER A 481 -2.48 -7.95 -0.55
C SER A 481 -2.89 -8.66 -1.85
N GLN A 482 -3.35 -9.92 -1.78
CA GLN A 482 -3.86 -10.67 -2.93
C GLN A 482 -5.13 -10.04 -3.52
N ILE A 483 -6.05 -9.55 -2.68
CA ILE A 483 -7.26 -8.87 -3.17
C ILE A 483 -6.90 -7.62 -3.97
N TYR A 484 -5.96 -6.81 -3.47
CA TYR A 484 -5.47 -5.64 -4.21
C TYR A 484 -4.80 -6.02 -5.53
N ASP A 485 -4.02 -7.10 -5.57
CA ASP A 485 -3.41 -7.59 -6.81
C ASP A 485 -4.47 -7.98 -7.85
N GLN A 486 -5.55 -8.64 -7.41
CA GLN A 486 -6.67 -8.98 -8.29
C GLN A 486 -7.40 -7.73 -8.78
N ILE A 487 -7.60 -6.72 -7.92
CA ILE A 487 -8.18 -5.43 -8.33
C ILE A 487 -7.31 -4.77 -9.40
N ASP A 488 -6.01 -4.64 -9.16
CA ASP A 488 -5.09 -3.97 -10.10
C ASP A 488 -5.01 -4.73 -11.45
N ARG A 489 -4.91 -6.07 -11.39
CA ARG A 489 -4.92 -6.93 -12.58
C ARG A 489 -6.22 -6.77 -13.37
N PHE A 490 -7.37 -6.77 -12.70
CA PHE A 490 -8.67 -6.59 -13.33
C PHE A 490 -8.76 -5.21 -14.01
N LEU A 491 -8.37 -4.14 -13.32
CA LEU A 491 -8.40 -2.78 -13.86
C LEU A 491 -7.38 -2.51 -14.98
N ASN A 492 -6.31 -3.31 -15.06
CA ASN A 492 -5.36 -3.28 -16.18
C ASN A 492 -5.91 -4.01 -17.40
N LYS A 493 -6.56 -5.17 -17.21
CA LYS A 493 -7.23 -5.92 -18.29
C LYS A 493 -8.49 -5.20 -18.80
N HIS A 494 -9.18 -4.47 -17.93
CA HIS A 494 -10.43 -3.76 -18.22
C HIS A 494 -10.34 -2.27 -17.86
N PRO A 495 -9.59 -1.45 -18.62
CA PRO A 495 -9.40 -0.02 -18.31
C PRO A 495 -10.72 0.78 -18.26
N ASP A 496 -11.75 0.35 -19.00
CA ASP A 496 -13.09 0.94 -18.99
C ASP A 496 -13.77 0.85 -17.62
N GLN A 497 -13.41 -0.14 -16.81
CA GLN A 497 -13.98 -0.34 -15.48
C GLN A 497 -13.42 0.63 -14.44
N ARG A 498 -12.31 1.33 -14.73
CA ARG A 498 -11.72 2.33 -13.83
C ARG A 498 -12.72 3.41 -13.46
N GLN A 499 -13.55 3.86 -14.41
CA GLN A 499 -14.58 4.89 -14.17
C GLN A 499 -15.57 4.56 -13.05
N ARG A 500 -15.69 3.28 -12.67
CA ARG A 500 -16.56 2.85 -11.57
C ARG A 500 -15.98 3.17 -10.19
N ILE A 501 -14.67 3.39 -10.09
CA ILE A 501 -14.00 3.79 -8.86
C ILE A 501 -13.96 5.31 -8.83
N THR A 502 -14.61 5.96 -7.87
CA THR A 502 -14.54 7.43 -7.79
C THR A 502 -13.20 7.89 -7.19
N PRO A 503 -12.79 9.16 -7.36
CA PRO A 503 -11.60 9.70 -6.69
C PRO A 503 -11.64 9.51 -5.16
N HIS A 504 -12.83 9.60 -4.56
CA HIS A 504 -12.99 9.40 -3.13
C HIS A 504 -12.77 7.93 -2.72
N VAL A 505 -13.38 6.98 -3.43
CA VAL A 505 -13.19 5.54 -3.17
C VAL A 505 -11.74 5.12 -3.41
N SER A 506 -11.12 5.60 -4.50
CA SER A 506 -9.71 5.33 -4.83
C SER A 506 -8.76 5.75 -3.71
N ARG A 507 -9.05 6.88 -3.03
CA ARG A 507 -8.25 7.35 -1.90
C ARG A 507 -8.42 6.49 -0.65
N LEU A 508 -9.64 6.02 -0.37
CA LEU A 508 -9.87 5.09 0.74
C LEU A 508 -9.17 3.75 0.50
N LEU A 509 -9.14 3.27 -0.75
CA LEU A 509 -8.38 2.08 -1.14
C LEU A 509 -6.87 2.28 -0.93
N ALA A 510 -6.33 3.43 -1.29
CA ALA A 510 -4.92 3.74 -1.05
C ALA A 510 -4.58 3.72 0.45
N LEU A 511 -5.36 4.44 1.27
CA LEU A 511 -5.14 4.52 2.73
C LEU A 511 -5.22 3.14 3.41
N ARG A 512 -6.25 2.34 3.10
CA ARG A 512 -6.37 0.98 3.63
C ARG A 512 -5.27 0.06 3.13
N GLY A 513 -4.83 0.27 1.90
CA GLY A 513 -3.68 -0.42 1.33
C GLY A 513 -2.41 -0.18 2.14
N SER A 514 -2.11 1.08 2.46
CA SER A 514 -0.94 1.44 3.26
C SER A 514 -1.00 0.90 4.69
N LEU A 515 -2.21 0.87 5.31
CA LEU A 515 -2.41 0.21 6.60
C LEU A 515 -2.11 -1.29 6.54
N ALA A 516 -2.61 -1.97 5.49
CA ALA A 516 -2.31 -3.39 5.28
C ALA A 516 -0.81 -3.64 5.06
N ASP A 517 -0.14 -2.80 4.27
CA ASP A 517 1.30 -2.92 4.03
C ASP A 517 2.12 -2.71 5.32
N ALA A 518 1.71 -1.77 6.18
CA ALA A 518 2.35 -1.55 7.49
C ALA A 518 2.17 -2.76 8.43
N SER A 519 0.96 -3.32 8.50
CA SER A 519 0.68 -4.56 9.25
C SER A 519 1.50 -5.74 8.70
N ASP A 520 1.55 -5.93 7.38
CA ASP A 520 2.31 -7.00 6.75
C ASP A 520 3.82 -6.89 7.05
N ILE A 521 4.37 -5.67 7.17
CA ILE A 521 5.75 -5.48 7.61
C ILE A 521 5.93 -5.98 9.04
N LEU A 522 5.05 -5.59 9.97
CA LEU A 522 5.12 -6.04 11.37
C LEU A 522 4.96 -7.56 11.51
N ASP A 523 4.04 -8.16 10.77
CA ASP A 523 3.75 -9.61 10.81
C ASP A 523 4.93 -10.47 10.35
N ARG A 524 5.90 -9.88 9.62
CA ARG A 524 7.17 -10.53 9.23
C ARG A 524 8.23 -10.48 10.33
N HIS A 525 8.00 -9.78 11.45
CA HIS A 525 8.95 -9.74 12.56
C HIS A 525 9.14 -11.15 13.14
N ARG A 526 10.40 -11.56 13.31
CA ARG A 526 10.76 -12.84 13.93
C ARG A 526 11.83 -12.64 15.03
N PRO A 527 11.64 -13.20 16.23
CA PRO A 527 10.46 -13.93 16.70
C PRO A 527 9.20 -13.07 16.65
N ARG A 528 8.01 -13.67 16.55
CA ARG A 528 6.74 -12.92 16.60
C ARG A 528 6.64 -12.21 17.94
N PHE A 529 6.10 -10.99 17.90
CA PHE A 529 5.70 -10.27 19.10
C PHE A 529 4.43 -10.91 19.68
N ASP A 530 4.13 -10.61 20.94
CA ASP A 530 2.99 -11.21 21.63
C ASP A 530 1.66 -10.87 20.93
N VAL A 531 0.68 -11.78 21.01
CA VAL A 531 -0.67 -11.54 20.50
C VAL A 531 -1.56 -11.12 21.67
N GLU A 532 -2.12 -9.92 21.58
CA GLU A 532 -3.10 -9.44 22.56
C GLU A 532 -4.52 -9.83 22.13
N GLY A 533 -5.37 -10.18 23.10
CA GLY A 533 -6.79 -10.40 22.85
C GLY A 533 -7.52 -9.12 22.41
N PHE A 534 -8.69 -9.27 21.79
CA PHE A 534 -9.45 -8.16 21.23
C PHE A 534 -9.68 -7.01 22.22
N ASP A 535 -10.08 -7.33 23.46
CA ASP A 535 -10.33 -6.32 24.49
C ASP A 535 -9.06 -5.58 24.91
N ALA A 536 -7.92 -6.27 25.01
CA ALA A 536 -6.64 -5.68 25.34
C ALA A 536 -6.17 -4.72 24.23
N ILE A 537 -6.26 -5.14 22.97
CA ILE A 537 -5.98 -4.29 21.81
C ILE A 537 -6.90 -3.07 21.81
N HIS A 538 -8.19 -3.26 22.09
CA HIS A 538 -9.16 -2.17 22.09
C HIS A 538 -8.86 -1.14 23.20
N GLN A 539 -8.55 -1.59 24.41
CA GLN A 539 -8.17 -0.72 25.52
C GLN A 539 -6.84 0.01 25.24
N ARG A 540 -5.85 -0.70 24.70
CA ARG A 540 -4.57 -0.13 24.28
C ARG A 540 -4.79 0.95 23.21
N THR A 541 -5.60 0.65 22.20
CA THR A 541 -5.99 1.59 21.14
C THR A 541 -6.65 2.84 21.73
N ALA A 542 -7.64 2.70 22.61
CA ALA A 542 -8.31 3.83 23.23
C ALA A 542 -7.34 4.72 24.03
N ARG A 543 -6.40 4.12 24.75
CA ARG A 543 -5.33 4.82 25.49
C ARG A 543 -4.40 5.59 24.55
N LEU A 544 -3.98 4.98 23.45
CA LEU A 544 -2.99 5.55 22.53
C LEU A 544 -3.59 6.58 21.57
N ALA A 545 -4.75 6.28 20.98
CA ALA A 545 -5.41 7.11 19.97
C ALA A 545 -6.32 8.19 20.56
N GLY A 546 -6.73 8.07 21.82
CA GLY A 546 -7.77 8.92 22.42
C GLY A 546 -7.46 10.42 22.43
N GLY A 547 -6.18 10.81 22.36
CA GLY A 547 -5.72 12.21 22.24
C GLY A 547 -5.51 12.72 20.80
N TYR A 548 -5.75 11.86 19.81
CA TYR A 548 -5.44 12.10 18.38
C TYR A 548 -6.66 11.95 17.47
N ILE A 549 -7.81 11.58 18.02
CA ILE A 549 -9.05 11.43 17.26
C ILE A 549 -10.03 12.54 17.59
N VAL A 550 -10.91 12.85 16.65
CA VAL A 550 -12.12 13.63 16.93
C VAL A 550 -13.18 12.68 17.47
N ARG A 551 -13.59 12.84 18.71
CA ARG A 551 -14.67 12.06 19.33
C ARG A 551 -16.01 12.57 18.84
N ASP A 552 -16.87 11.63 18.46
CA ASP A 552 -18.28 11.87 18.23
C ASP A 552 -19.06 11.20 19.37
N ASP A 553 -19.37 11.97 20.41
CA ASP A 553 -19.93 11.46 21.66
C ASP A 553 -21.38 10.94 21.53
N SER A 554 -21.99 10.94 20.34
CA SER A 554 -23.38 10.44 20.19
C SER A 554 -23.88 10.12 18.78
N GLY A 555 -23.16 10.44 17.70
CA GLY A 555 -23.74 10.44 16.34
C GLY A 555 -24.94 11.39 16.20
N ALA A 556 -25.24 12.18 17.23
CA ALA A 556 -26.42 13.03 17.34
C ALA A 556 -26.06 14.53 17.20
N HIS A 557 -24.80 14.90 17.39
CA HIS A 557 -24.32 16.26 17.17
C HIS A 557 -23.87 16.44 15.73
N LEU A 558 -24.78 16.95 14.89
CA LEU A 558 -24.45 17.40 13.55
C LEU A 558 -23.56 18.64 13.62
N VAL A 559 -22.42 18.58 12.94
CA VAL A 559 -21.58 19.75 12.67
C VAL A 559 -22.34 20.65 11.69
N GLN A 560 -22.78 21.82 12.14
CA GLN A 560 -23.62 22.81 11.44
C GLN A 560 -22.79 23.79 10.58
N VAL A 561 -22.08 23.28 9.58
CA VAL A 561 -21.21 24.05 8.67
C VAL A 561 -21.60 23.96 7.20
N GLY A 562 -22.66 23.22 6.87
CA GLY A 562 -23.22 23.02 5.53
C GLY A 562 -23.53 24.34 4.81
N PRO A 563 -24.22 25.32 5.42
CA PRO A 563 -24.44 26.64 4.82
C PRO A 563 -23.13 27.39 4.50
N LEU A 564 -22.05 27.11 5.24
CA LEU A 564 -20.73 27.67 4.99
C LEU A 564 -19.91 26.84 4.00
N ALA A 565 -20.24 25.57 3.79
CA ALA A 565 -19.64 24.72 2.77
C ALA A 565 -20.31 24.85 1.39
N PHE A 566 -21.59 25.18 1.32
CA PHE A 566 -22.36 25.22 0.07
C PHE A 566 -22.98 26.62 -0.18
N PRO A 567 -23.28 27.00 -1.43
CA PRO A 567 -22.97 26.30 -2.68
C PRO A 567 -21.45 26.31 -2.98
N LEU A 568 -20.94 25.36 -3.77
CA LEU A 568 -19.50 25.11 -3.91
C LEU A 568 -18.78 26.16 -4.76
N GLU A 569 -19.52 26.84 -5.62
CA GLU A 569 -19.04 27.84 -6.59
C GLU A 569 -18.38 29.04 -5.89
N LYS A 570 -18.72 29.29 -4.62
CA LYS A 570 -18.11 30.35 -3.80
C LYS A 570 -16.64 30.10 -3.46
N PHE A 571 -16.15 28.88 -3.66
CA PHE A 571 -14.74 28.51 -3.49
C PHE A 571 -13.98 28.48 -4.83
N SER A 572 -14.51 29.12 -5.86
CA SER A 572 -13.85 29.23 -7.17
C SER A 572 -13.33 30.64 -7.37
N TYR A 573 -12.03 30.79 -7.60
CA TYR A 573 -11.47 32.08 -7.98
C TYR A 573 -12.03 32.52 -9.34
N PRO A 574 -12.34 33.82 -9.51
CA PRO A 574 -12.81 34.36 -10.78
C PRO A 574 -11.74 34.20 -11.87
N LYS A 575 -12.18 33.83 -13.08
CA LYS A 575 -11.35 33.87 -14.29
C LYS A 575 -11.46 35.24 -14.96
N GLY A 576 -10.42 35.66 -15.68
CA GLY A 576 -10.44 36.89 -16.48
C GLY A 576 -9.44 37.95 -16.01
N PRO A 577 -9.55 39.19 -16.52
CA PRO A 577 -8.55 40.24 -16.29
C PRO A 577 -8.49 40.62 -14.80
N LYS A 578 -7.26 40.88 -14.31
CA LYS A 578 -6.96 41.26 -12.92
C LYS A 578 -7.38 42.70 -12.60
N THR A 579 -8.67 42.97 -12.67
CA THR A 579 -9.27 44.26 -12.27
C THR A 579 -9.41 44.35 -10.76
N LEU A 580 -9.73 45.54 -10.24
CA LEU A 580 -10.05 45.70 -8.82
C LEU A 580 -11.29 44.87 -8.42
N GLU A 581 -12.25 44.72 -9.32
CA GLU A 581 -13.42 43.85 -9.13
C GLU A 581 -13.01 42.37 -9.02
N TRP A 582 -12.08 41.92 -9.88
CA TRP A 582 -11.49 40.57 -9.80
C TRP A 582 -10.79 40.36 -8.45
N ALA A 583 -9.97 41.32 -8.00
CA ALA A 583 -9.29 41.24 -6.72
C ALA A 583 -10.26 41.14 -5.54
N HIS A 584 -11.32 41.95 -5.53
CA HIS A 584 -12.35 41.88 -4.48
C HIS A 584 -13.10 40.55 -4.49
N LYS A 585 -13.35 39.95 -5.66
CA LYS A 585 -13.93 38.61 -5.76
C LYS A 585 -12.98 37.54 -5.21
N CYS A 586 -11.67 37.65 -5.44
CA CYS A 586 -10.68 36.76 -4.81
C CYS A 586 -10.70 36.89 -3.27
N GLU A 587 -10.73 38.11 -2.72
CA GLU A 587 -10.86 38.34 -1.27
C GLU A 587 -12.18 37.79 -0.70
N GLN A 588 -13.26 37.74 -1.51
CA GLN A 588 -14.51 37.09 -1.09
C GLN A 588 -14.37 35.57 -1.00
N VAL A 589 -13.66 34.94 -1.94
CA VAL A 589 -13.35 33.51 -1.89
C VAL A 589 -12.52 33.19 -0.63
N ASP A 590 -11.48 33.96 -0.36
CA ASP A 590 -10.63 33.77 0.83
C ASP A 590 -11.44 33.89 2.12
N ARG A 591 -12.28 34.93 2.22
CA ARG A 591 -13.19 35.10 3.37
C ARG A 591 -14.18 33.95 3.52
N ALA A 592 -14.69 33.40 2.41
CA ALA A 592 -15.60 32.25 2.46
C ALA A 592 -14.89 31.00 3.00
N VAL A 593 -13.66 30.73 2.55
CA VAL A 593 -12.83 29.63 3.07
C VAL A 593 -12.54 29.83 4.55
N ASP A 594 -12.16 31.04 4.96
CA ASP A 594 -11.83 31.34 6.35
C ASP A 594 -13.05 31.24 7.27
N ALA A 595 -14.22 31.69 6.81
CA ALA A 595 -15.48 31.54 7.54
C ALA A 595 -15.86 30.06 7.73
N PHE A 596 -15.74 29.24 6.68
CA PHE A 596 -15.97 27.80 6.76
C PHE A 596 -15.01 27.13 7.76
N TRP A 597 -13.71 27.39 7.64
CA TRP A 597 -12.70 26.82 8.52
C TRP A 597 -12.88 27.22 9.98
N THR A 598 -13.12 28.50 10.23
CA THR A 598 -13.37 29.01 11.59
C THR A 598 -14.57 28.33 12.22
N ALA A 599 -15.66 28.15 11.46
CA ALA A 599 -16.86 27.47 11.95
C ALA A 599 -16.63 25.97 12.18
N SER A 600 -15.99 25.27 11.24
CA SER A 600 -15.69 23.84 11.39
C SER A 600 -14.78 23.57 12.58
N PHE A 601 -13.72 24.37 12.74
CA PHE A 601 -12.79 24.23 13.86
C PHE A 601 -13.48 24.50 15.21
N LYS A 602 -14.31 25.54 15.27
CA LYS A 602 -15.12 25.83 16.47
C LYS A 602 -16.08 24.70 16.82
N GLN A 603 -16.76 24.11 15.84
CA GLN A 603 -17.77 23.09 16.08
C GLN A 603 -17.20 21.70 16.38
N LEU A 604 -16.02 21.39 15.84
CA LEU A 604 -15.33 20.13 16.13
C LEU A 604 -14.49 20.22 17.41
N ARG A 605 -14.18 21.42 17.91
CA ARG A 605 -13.39 21.64 19.14
C ARG A 605 -13.86 20.82 20.35
N PRO A 606 -15.17 20.69 20.66
CA PRO A 606 -15.61 19.92 21.82
C PRO A 606 -15.24 18.44 21.75
N GLY A 607 -15.21 17.87 20.54
CA GLY A 607 -14.80 16.48 20.30
C GLY A 607 -13.29 16.27 20.22
N MET A 608 -12.48 17.33 20.27
CA MET A 608 -11.03 17.25 20.18
C MET A 608 -10.37 17.30 21.56
N ASP A 609 -9.42 16.39 21.79
CA ASP A 609 -8.46 16.54 22.86
C ASP A 609 -7.58 17.79 22.66
N LYS A 610 -7.01 18.32 23.76
CA LYS A 610 -6.09 19.47 23.71
C LYS A 610 -4.87 19.18 22.83
N LYS A 611 -4.35 17.95 22.84
CA LYS A 611 -3.21 17.54 22.01
C LYS A 611 -3.55 17.68 20.53
N LEU A 612 -4.59 16.99 20.03
CA LEU A 612 -5.03 17.10 18.63
C LEU A 612 -5.28 18.54 18.22
N TYR A 613 -5.99 19.30 19.04
CA TYR A 613 -6.28 20.71 18.76
C TYR A 613 -5.00 21.53 18.52
N SER A 614 -4.03 21.44 19.45
CA SER A 614 -2.77 22.18 19.33
C SER A 614 -1.97 21.78 18.08
N MET A 615 -1.90 20.48 17.77
CA MET A 615 -1.16 19.99 16.60
C MET A 615 -1.77 20.51 15.28
N VAL A 616 -3.09 20.55 15.17
CA VAL A 616 -3.76 21.08 13.97
C VAL A 616 -3.63 22.60 13.89
N GLU A 617 -3.78 23.31 15.02
CA GLU A 617 -3.63 24.77 15.07
C GLU A 617 -2.21 25.19 14.68
N ASP A 618 -1.19 24.58 15.28
CA ASP A 618 0.22 24.88 14.99
C ASP A 618 0.58 24.56 13.53
N LEU A 619 0.05 23.47 12.97
CA LEU A 619 0.26 23.12 11.56
C LEU A 619 -0.32 24.19 10.62
N LEU A 620 -1.51 24.71 10.93
CA LEU A 620 -2.27 25.58 10.02
C LEU A 620 -2.02 27.08 10.26
N ARG A 621 -1.48 27.48 11.41
CA ARG A 621 -1.19 28.88 11.77
C ARG A 621 -0.45 29.66 10.65
N PRO A 622 0.65 29.13 10.06
CA PRO A 622 1.39 29.87 9.03
C PRO A 622 0.55 30.18 7.77
N TYR A 623 -0.49 29.39 7.52
CA TYR A 623 -1.34 29.50 6.33
C TYR A 623 -2.62 30.29 6.58
N ALA A 624 -3.01 30.42 7.85
CA ALA A 624 -4.16 31.23 8.24
C ALA A 624 -3.85 32.73 8.22
N GLU A 625 -2.61 33.10 8.54
CA GLU A 625 -2.20 34.49 8.71
C GLU A 625 -1.65 35.14 7.42
N ASN A 626 -1.36 34.35 6.38
CA ASN A 626 -0.68 34.78 5.15
C ASN A 626 -1.55 34.65 3.89
N ARG A 627 -2.62 35.46 3.80
CA ARG A 627 -3.44 35.59 2.57
C ARG A 627 -2.80 36.52 1.55
N ALA A 628 -3.06 36.27 0.26
CA ALA A 628 -2.61 37.15 -0.80
C ALA A 628 -3.32 38.52 -0.72
N PRO A 629 -2.59 39.64 -0.76
CA PRO A 629 -3.21 40.97 -0.73
C PRO A 629 -3.69 41.35 -2.14
N TRP A 630 -4.77 40.72 -2.60
CA TRP A 630 -5.26 40.81 -4.00
C TRP A 630 -5.43 42.24 -4.50
N VAL A 631 -5.99 43.13 -3.68
CA VAL A 631 -6.20 44.53 -4.03
C VAL A 631 -4.87 45.28 -4.19
N ASP A 632 -3.90 45.03 -3.32
CA ASP A 632 -2.58 45.68 -3.39
C ASP A 632 -1.78 45.19 -4.61
N LEU A 633 -1.97 43.92 -4.98
CA LEU A 633 -1.36 43.32 -6.17
C LEU A 633 -1.87 43.97 -7.48
N VAL A 634 -3.14 44.37 -7.53
CA VAL A 634 -3.71 45.08 -8.68
C VAL A 634 -3.34 46.58 -8.69
N LYS A 635 -3.14 47.18 -7.52
CA LYS A 635 -2.87 48.63 -7.39
C LYS A 635 -1.43 49.07 -7.66
N ARG A 636 -0.46 48.16 -7.76
CA ARG A 636 0.96 48.50 -8.03
C ARG A 636 1.36 48.18 -9.47
N PRO A 637 1.30 49.14 -10.41
CA PRO A 637 1.89 48.95 -11.73
C PRO A 637 3.40 49.24 -11.66
N GLY A 638 4.23 48.19 -11.56
CA GLY A 638 5.69 48.23 -11.83
C GLY A 638 6.67 48.19 -10.63
N GLY A 639 7.36 47.04 -10.45
CA GLY A 639 8.68 46.85 -9.82
C GLY A 639 8.76 46.59 -8.29
N PRO A 640 9.81 45.93 -7.73
CA PRO A 640 10.95 45.21 -8.31
C PRO A 640 10.89 43.67 -8.11
N LYS A 641 11.81 42.92 -8.74
CA LYS A 641 12.06 41.48 -8.48
C LYS A 641 12.33 41.28 -6.97
N ARG A 642 11.68 40.30 -6.34
CA ARG A 642 11.92 39.95 -4.94
C ARG A 642 12.29 38.47 -4.83
N THR A 643 13.51 38.25 -4.36
CA THR A 643 14.02 37.04 -3.73
C THR A 643 13.37 36.87 -2.35
N THR A 644 13.14 35.61 -1.94
CA THR A 644 12.47 35.07 -0.70
C THR A 644 10.96 34.76 -0.80
N PRO A 645 10.51 33.61 -0.24
CA PRO A 645 9.31 32.90 -0.66
C PRO A 645 8.05 33.52 -0.06
N ILE A 646 7.47 34.46 -0.81
CA ILE A 646 6.10 34.91 -0.62
C ILE A 646 5.19 33.86 -1.27
N ASN A 647 4.24 33.35 -0.49
CA ASN A 647 3.17 32.45 -0.90
C ASN A 647 2.60 32.84 -2.29
N PRO A 648 2.85 32.06 -3.35
CA PRO A 648 2.57 32.46 -4.73
C PRO A 648 1.17 32.01 -5.14
N ASP A 649 0.19 32.89 -4.95
CA ASP A 649 -1.05 32.89 -5.74
C ASP A 649 -1.06 34.10 -6.69
N VAL A 650 0.07 34.37 -7.36
CA VAL A 650 0.17 35.43 -8.37
C VAL A 650 0.78 34.88 -9.65
N LEU A 651 -0.05 34.30 -10.50
CA LEU A 651 -0.30 34.79 -11.85
C LEU A 651 -1.45 33.94 -12.44
N VAL A 652 -2.57 34.57 -12.77
CA VAL A 652 -3.50 34.04 -13.76
C VAL A 652 -3.63 35.12 -14.82
N THR A 653 -2.87 34.92 -15.90
CA THR A 653 -3.23 35.20 -17.30
C THR A 653 -3.49 36.67 -17.73
N GLU A 654 -2.48 37.28 -18.37
CA GLU A 654 -2.62 38.45 -19.25
C GLU A 654 -2.64 38.02 -20.73
N ILE A 655 -3.82 38.02 -21.38
CA ILE A 655 -3.93 38.03 -22.84
C ILE A 655 -4.03 39.49 -23.29
N GLY A 656 -3.01 39.96 -24.00
CA GLY A 656 -3.11 41.13 -24.88
C GLY A 656 -3.63 40.75 -26.27
N ALA A 657 -4.51 41.57 -26.83
CA ALA A 657 -4.89 41.52 -28.24
C ALA A 657 -4.45 42.79 -28.99
N THR A 658 -3.66 42.56 -30.06
CA THR A 658 -3.43 43.38 -31.28
C THR A 658 -2.46 44.60 -31.23
N PRO A 659 -1.95 45.10 -32.38
CA PRO A 659 -1.03 44.44 -33.33
C PRO A 659 0.23 45.30 -33.69
N VAL A 660 1.24 44.65 -34.27
CA VAL A 660 2.30 45.13 -35.21
C VAL A 660 2.67 46.63 -35.20
N ASP A 661 3.93 46.97 -34.85
CA ASP A 661 4.85 47.60 -35.83
C ASP A 661 6.33 47.46 -35.45
N THR A 662 7.11 47.40 -36.52
CA THR A 662 8.54 47.21 -36.71
C THR A 662 9.43 48.29 -36.07
N THR A 663 10.60 47.88 -35.53
CA THR A 663 11.95 48.30 -35.99
C THR A 663 13.04 47.99 -34.94
N LYS A 664 14.11 47.32 -35.42
CA LYS A 664 15.47 47.25 -34.81
C LYS A 664 16.14 48.65 -34.88
N PRO A 665 17.25 48.99 -34.16
CA PRO A 665 18.42 48.11 -33.95
C PRO A 665 19.31 48.28 -32.68
N GLN A 666 20.10 47.21 -32.45
CA GLN A 666 21.50 47.10 -32.00
C GLN A 666 22.15 48.18 -31.12
N ILE A 667 22.91 47.74 -30.11
CA ILE A 667 24.38 47.95 -30.02
C ILE A 667 25.01 46.92 -29.05
N LYS A 668 26.20 46.45 -29.44
CA LYS A 668 27.09 45.45 -28.84
C LYS A 668 28.06 46.08 -27.82
N SER A 669 28.59 45.27 -26.89
CA SER A 669 30.05 45.02 -26.66
C SER A 669 30.31 44.54 -25.21
N LYS A 670 30.77 43.28 -25.04
CA LYS A 670 32.15 42.79 -24.79
C LYS A 670 32.68 43.06 -23.36
N LEU A 671 32.84 42.05 -22.49
CA LEU A 671 33.91 41.02 -22.37
C LEU A 671 35.15 41.49 -21.57
N LYS A 672 35.41 40.84 -20.42
CA LYS A 672 36.63 40.07 -20.03
C LYS A 672 36.85 40.06 -18.49
N THR A 673 36.87 38.93 -17.75
CA THR A 673 37.82 37.80 -17.58
C THR A 673 38.64 37.89 -16.25
N ARG A 674 38.55 36.85 -15.39
CA ARG A 674 39.65 35.96 -14.90
C ARG A 674 39.98 35.87 -13.37
N ARG A 675 39.86 34.63 -12.85
CA ARG A 675 40.71 33.82 -11.89
C ARG A 675 40.57 33.91 -10.34
N GLU A 676 39.98 32.85 -9.76
CA GLU A 676 40.51 31.80 -8.83
C GLU A 676 41.76 32.06 -7.93
N LYS A 677 41.69 31.83 -6.59
CA LYS A 677 41.89 30.53 -5.86
C LYS A 677 41.97 30.64 -4.30
N ALA A 678 41.33 29.67 -3.63
CA ALA A 678 41.71 28.85 -2.44
C ALA A 678 41.83 29.35 -0.96
N VAL A 679 40.88 28.84 -0.13
CA VAL A 679 40.94 28.10 1.17
C VAL A 679 41.76 28.63 2.37
N ALA A 680 41.08 28.91 3.50
CA ALA A 680 41.30 28.31 4.84
C ALA A 680 40.23 28.79 5.86
N SER A 681 39.85 27.90 6.77
CA SER A 681 38.75 27.93 7.75
C SER A 681 39.17 28.45 9.13
N GLU A 682 38.32 29.25 9.79
CA GLU A 682 38.25 29.39 11.26
C GLU A 682 36.89 29.96 11.72
N GLU A 683 36.40 29.49 12.88
CA GLU A 683 35.05 29.65 13.42
C GLU A 683 34.82 30.92 14.28
N LYS A 684 33.63 31.53 14.10
CA LYS A 684 32.77 32.37 15.00
C LYS A 684 33.20 33.83 15.25
N PRO A 685 32.29 34.80 15.57
CA PRO A 685 30.82 34.76 15.70
C PRO A 685 30.06 35.87 14.89
N PHE A 686 28.72 35.81 14.98
CA PHE A 686 27.67 36.69 14.45
C PHE A 686 28.05 38.17 14.19
N VAL A 687 28.11 38.57 12.92
CA VAL A 687 28.09 39.98 12.46
C VAL A 687 27.14 40.09 11.28
N SER A 688 26.26 41.09 11.35
CA SER A 688 25.30 41.52 10.32
C SER A 688 25.97 41.61 8.94
N THR A 689 25.53 40.77 8.00
CA THR A 689 26.05 40.78 6.62
C THR A 689 24.93 41.11 5.65
N GLU A 690 25.18 42.13 4.83
CA GLU A 690 24.40 42.49 3.66
C GLU A 690 24.15 41.27 2.77
N MET A 691 22.94 41.19 2.22
CA MET A 691 22.46 40.07 1.42
C MET A 691 23.32 39.90 0.16
N ASN A 692 24.28 38.97 0.21
CA ASN A 692 24.80 38.33 -0.99
C ASN A 692 23.67 37.42 -1.53
N GLU A 693 23.27 37.62 -2.78
CA GLU A 693 22.40 36.70 -3.49
C GLU A 693 23.10 35.33 -3.56
N GLU A 694 22.75 34.41 -2.67
CA GLU A 694 23.21 33.03 -2.77
C GLU A 694 22.79 32.49 -4.15
N GLU A 695 23.79 32.06 -4.92
CA GLU A 695 23.64 31.45 -6.23
C GLU A 695 22.82 30.17 -6.04
N VAL A 696 21.50 30.23 -6.27
CA VAL A 696 20.60 29.08 -6.12
C VAL A 696 21.14 27.94 -6.99
N GLU A 697 21.56 26.84 -6.35
CA GLU A 697 22.05 25.66 -7.04
C GLU A 697 20.98 25.14 -8.01
N LYS A 698 21.23 25.28 -9.31
CA LYS A 698 20.24 24.96 -10.34
C LYS A 698 20.32 23.48 -10.69
N ILE A 699 19.15 22.83 -10.72
CA ILE A 699 19.02 21.41 -11.07
C ILE A 699 18.90 21.29 -12.60
N ALA A 700 19.86 20.61 -13.22
CA ALA A 700 19.84 20.33 -14.65
C ALA A 700 18.86 19.19 -14.97
N VAL A 701 17.96 19.42 -15.93
CA VAL A 701 16.92 18.46 -16.33
C VAL A 701 16.75 18.39 -17.85
N SER A 702 16.15 17.31 -18.35
CA SER A 702 15.84 17.15 -19.78
C SER A 702 14.90 18.25 -20.28
N SER A 703 14.94 18.57 -21.58
CA SER A 703 14.04 19.58 -22.17
C SER A 703 12.56 19.25 -21.95
N LYS A 704 12.21 17.97 -21.90
CA LYS A 704 10.83 17.51 -21.65
C LYS A 704 10.46 17.68 -20.18
N ALA A 705 11.33 17.26 -19.26
CA ALA A 705 11.13 17.46 -17.84
C ALA A 705 11.03 18.95 -17.49
N LEU A 706 11.86 19.82 -18.10
CA LEU A 706 11.77 21.27 -17.90
C LEU A 706 10.44 21.85 -18.35
N HIS A 707 9.85 21.34 -19.44
CA HIS A 707 8.54 21.78 -19.89
C HIS A 707 7.45 21.41 -18.87
N VAL A 708 7.46 20.17 -18.36
CA VAL A 708 6.53 19.72 -17.32
C VAL A 708 6.72 20.53 -16.03
N LEU A 709 7.96 20.78 -15.59
CA LEU A 709 8.25 21.62 -14.42
C LEU A 709 7.75 23.05 -14.60
N ARG A 710 7.89 23.64 -15.79
CA ARG A 710 7.26 24.93 -16.10
C ARG A 710 5.74 24.84 -16.04
N MET A 711 5.13 23.76 -16.53
CA MET A 711 3.71 23.50 -16.35
C MET A 711 3.31 23.31 -14.87
N LEU A 712 4.23 22.92 -13.98
CA LEU A 712 4.00 22.79 -12.52
C LEU A 712 4.31 24.06 -11.71
N PHE A 713 5.19 24.95 -12.16
CA PHE A 713 5.59 26.15 -11.39
C PHE A 713 5.31 27.50 -12.05
N SER A 714 5.20 27.57 -13.38
CA SER A 714 5.01 28.82 -14.13
C SER A 714 3.55 29.08 -14.48
N ASP A 715 3.17 30.35 -14.46
CA ASP A 715 1.82 30.81 -14.78
C ASP A 715 1.75 31.52 -16.16
N GLU A 716 2.79 31.37 -16.97
CA GLU A 716 2.83 31.91 -18.33
C GLU A 716 1.81 31.22 -19.25
N GLU A 717 0.85 31.99 -19.76
CA GLU A 717 -0.21 31.53 -20.68
C GLU A 717 0.24 30.69 -21.89
N PRO A 718 1.35 31.02 -22.60
CA PRO A 718 1.74 30.28 -23.78
C PRO A 718 2.09 28.81 -23.48
N ILE A 719 2.45 28.51 -22.23
CA ILE A 719 2.80 27.16 -21.77
C ILE A 719 1.52 26.34 -21.56
N HIS A 720 0.43 26.96 -21.10
CA HIS A 720 -0.85 26.32 -20.76
C HIS A 720 -1.92 26.37 -21.87
N ALA A 721 -1.64 27.08 -22.97
CA ALA A 721 -2.52 27.14 -24.15
C ALA A 721 -2.80 25.75 -24.78
N LYS A 722 -2.01 24.72 -24.43
CA LYS A 722 -2.16 23.32 -24.84
C LYS A 722 -2.39 22.36 -23.65
N GLY A 723 -3.44 22.59 -22.87
CA GLY A 723 -4.13 21.50 -22.18
C GLY A 723 -3.48 20.93 -20.92
N SER A 724 -4.15 19.90 -20.40
CA SER A 724 -3.80 19.15 -19.19
C SER A 724 -2.45 18.44 -19.31
N VAL A 725 -1.77 18.23 -18.18
CA VAL A 725 -0.50 17.49 -18.13
C VAL A 725 -0.80 16.00 -17.97
N PRO A 726 -0.40 15.14 -18.91
CA PRO A 726 -0.55 13.69 -18.76
C PRO A 726 0.20 13.20 -17.52
N TRP A 727 -0.45 12.36 -16.71
CA TRP A 727 0.16 11.80 -15.50
C TRP A 727 1.47 11.05 -15.81
N LYS A 728 1.51 10.35 -16.95
CA LYS A 728 2.70 9.66 -17.44
C LYS A 728 3.91 10.57 -17.61
N ASP A 729 3.69 11.84 -17.98
CA ASP A 729 4.77 12.82 -18.14
C ASP A 729 5.30 13.30 -16.79
N ILE A 730 4.46 13.37 -15.74
CA ILE A 730 4.89 13.62 -14.35
C ILE A 730 5.79 12.48 -13.87
N LEU A 731 5.36 11.23 -14.07
CA LEU A 731 6.14 10.05 -13.69
C LEU A 731 7.50 10.03 -14.40
N LYS A 732 7.49 10.33 -15.72
CA LYS A 732 8.73 10.37 -16.50
C LYS A 732 9.64 11.53 -16.08
N MET A 733 9.08 12.69 -15.77
CA MET A 733 9.84 13.84 -15.26
C MET A 733 10.59 13.48 -13.96
N PHE A 734 9.92 12.88 -12.98
CA PHE A 734 10.58 12.46 -11.74
C PHE A 734 11.64 11.36 -11.98
N SER A 735 11.34 10.40 -12.85
CA SER A 735 12.31 9.38 -13.25
C SER A 735 13.55 9.97 -13.95
N ASP A 736 13.38 10.98 -14.82
CA ASP A 736 14.48 11.74 -15.45
C ASP A 736 15.32 12.52 -14.42
N MET A 737 14.73 12.86 -13.28
CA MET A 737 15.39 13.52 -12.15
C MET A 737 16.03 12.52 -11.16
N GLU A 738 16.08 11.23 -11.53
CA GLU A 738 16.64 10.13 -10.73
C GLU A 738 15.85 9.84 -9.44
N PHE A 739 14.56 10.18 -9.40
CA PHE A 739 13.68 9.65 -8.38
C PHE A 739 13.33 8.20 -8.70
N SER A 740 13.30 7.35 -7.67
CA SER A 740 12.51 6.13 -7.71
C SER A 740 11.03 6.52 -7.76
N VAL A 741 10.29 5.88 -8.67
CA VAL A 741 8.86 6.13 -8.90
C VAL A 741 8.15 4.80 -8.80
N THR A 742 7.29 4.67 -7.79
CA THR A 742 6.62 3.41 -7.45
C THR A 742 5.12 3.62 -7.36
N LYS A 743 4.35 2.84 -8.12
CA LYS A 743 2.90 2.74 -7.97
C LYS A 743 2.59 2.03 -6.64
N LEU A 744 1.89 2.73 -5.76
CA LEU A 744 1.38 2.15 -4.51
C LEU A 744 -0.02 1.59 -4.76
N ARG A 745 -0.80 1.33 -3.71
CA ARG A 745 -2.17 0.82 -3.85
C ARG A 745 -3.15 1.93 -4.23
N GLY A 746 -4.20 1.59 -4.97
CA GLY A 746 -5.23 2.54 -5.41
C GLY A 746 -4.66 3.65 -6.31
N SER A 747 -4.95 4.92 -6.00
CA SER A 747 -4.41 6.07 -6.76
C SER A 747 -3.00 6.50 -6.32
N ALA A 748 -2.46 6.01 -5.21
CA ALA A 748 -1.21 6.54 -4.67
C ALA A 748 0.03 6.15 -5.48
N TRP A 749 0.98 7.09 -5.55
CA TRP A 749 2.32 6.92 -6.14
C TRP A 749 3.36 7.49 -5.18
N GLY A 750 4.41 6.72 -4.91
CA GLY A 750 5.55 7.14 -4.12
C GLY A 750 6.69 7.63 -5.00
N PHE A 751 7.35 8.71 -4.58
CA PHE A 751 8.52 9.29 -5.22
C PHE A 751 9.62 9.41 -4.18
N SER A 752 10.83 8.93 -4.45
CA SER A 752 11.97 9.05 -3.52
C SER A 752 13.33 9.24 -4.21
N LYS A 753 14.19 10.09 -3.62
CA LYS A 753 15.59 10.31 -3.99
C LYS A 753 16.39 10.71 -2.75
N GLY A 754 17.19 9.78 -2.21
CA GLY A 754 17.90 9.99 -0.95
C GLY A 754 16.92 10.31 0.20
N VAL A 755 17.08 11.47 0.83
CA VAL A 755 16.17 11.95 1.90
C VAL A 755 14.91 12.62 1.37
N MET A 756 14.83 12.92 0.07
CA MET A 756 13.65 13.51 -0.55
C MET A 756 12.65 12.40 -0.83
N SER A 757 11.44 12.50 -0.29
CA SER A 757 10.34 11.61 -0.64
C SER A 757 9.02 12.36 -0.60
N PHE A 758 8.00 11.88 -1.32
CA PHE A 758 6.60 12.29 -1.15
C PHE A 758 5.66 11.28 -1.83
N VAL A 759 4.39 11.28 -1.44
CA VAL A 759 3.32 10.50 -2.08
C VAL A 759 2.43 11.45 -2.88
N CYS A 760 1.88 11.02 -4.01
CA CYS A 760 0.89 11.80 -4.74
C CYS A 760 -0.16 10.87 -5.36
N HIS A 761 -1.41 11.33 -5.40
CA HIS A 761 -2.49 10.57 -6.00
C HIS A 761 -2.59 10.86 -7.50
N GLU A 762 -2.59 9.78 -8.28
CA GLU A 762 -2.92 9.79 -9.70
C GLU A 762 -4.31 10.37 -9.92
N PRO A 763 -4.46 11.31 -10.87
CA PRO A 763 -5.77 11.82 -11.27
C PRO A 763 -6.67 10.69 -11.74
N HIS A 764 -7.92 10.73 -11.27
CA HIS A 764 -8.92 9.71 -11.58
C HIS A 764 -10.24 10.39 -11.97
N PRO A 765 -11.03 9.85 -12.93
CA PRO A 765 -10.77 8.66 -13.75
C PRO A 765 -9.81 8.89 -14.93
N GLU A 766 -9.67 10.13 -15.37
CA GLU A 766 -8.74 10.49 -16.45
C GLU A 766 -7.35 10.75 -15.88
N PRO A 767 -6.27 10.12 -16.42
CA PRO A 767 -4.92 10.23 -15.89
C PRO A 767 -4.23 11.53 -16.37
N ASN A 768 -4.91 12.67 -16.20
CA ASN A 768 -4.42 13.99 -16.60
C ASN A 768 -4.60 14.99 -15.46
N LEU A 769 -3.58 15.80 -15.20
CA LEU A 769 -3.68 16.95 -14.31
C LEU A 769 -4.19 18.13 -15.12
N ASP A 770 -5.38 18.63 -14.80
CA ASP A 770 -5.78 19.96 -15.25
C ASP A 770 -4.85 21.04 -14.66
N PHE A 771 -4.99 22.27 -15.17
CA PHE A 771 -4.19 23.41 -14.74
C PHE A 771 -4.13 23.56 -13.20
N TRP A 772 -5.27 23.42 -12.52
CA TRP A 772 -5.35 23.63 -11.08
C TRP A 772 -4.72 22.49 -10.29
N LYS A 773 -4.87 21.25 -10.76
CA LYS A 773 -4.21 20.08 -10.16
C LYS A 773 -2.70 20.10 -10.36
N ALA A 774 -2.23 20.51 -11.54
CA ALA A 774 -0.81 20.74 -11.80
C ALA A 774 -0.23 21.83 -10.87
N ARG A 775 -0.97 22.93 -10.67
CA ARG A 775 -0.62 23.99 -9.71
C ARG A 775 -0.60 23.54 -8.26
N ALA A 776 -1.56 22.73 -7.84
CA ALA A 776 -1.57 22.16 -6.50
C ALA A 776 -0.31 21.33 -6.24
N LEU A 777 0.05 20.45 -7.18
CA LEU A 777 1.27 19.65 -7.12
C LEU A 777 2.53 20.54 -7.07
N GLY A 778 2.63 21.55 -7.93
CA GLY A 778 3.73 22.51 -7.90
C GLY A 778 3.91 23.17 -6.54
N ARG A 779 2.84 23.76 -5.98
CA ARG A 779 2.88 24.39 -4.65
C ARG A 779 3.29 23.41 -3.55
N ARG A 780 2.83 22.16 -3.64
CA ARG A 780 3.23 21.11 -2.72
C ARG A 780 4.74 20.85 -2.80
N LEU A 781 5.29 20.75 -4.00
CA LEU A 781 6.73 20.58 -4.20
C LEU A 781 7.53 21.81 -3.73
N THR A 782 7.01 23.02 -3.91
CA THR A 782 7.62 24.25 -3.35
C THR A 782 7.68 24.20 -1.83
N ARG A 783 6.58 23.84 -1.16
CA ARG A 783 6.55 23.72 0.31
C ARG A 783 7.51 22.65 0.82
N ARG A 784 7.61 21.54 0.11
CA ARG A 784 8.36 20.37 0.56
C ARG A 784 9.85 20.46 0.27
N PHE A 785 10.22 21.02 -0.89
CA PHE A 785 11.58 21.00 -1.40
C PHE A 785 12.15 22.38 -1.72
N GLY A 786 11.37 23.47 -1.53
CA GLY A 786 11.78 24.82 -1.89
C GLY A 786 11.83 25.07 -3.40
N TRP A 787 11.32 24.13 -4.22
CA TRP A 787 11.42 24.21 -5.67
C TRP A 787 10.51 25.28 -6.27
N THR A 788 11.04 25.99 -7.26
CA THR A 788 10.34 27.00 -8.07
C THR A 788 10.68 26.80 -9.55
N ALA A 789 10.06 27.59 -10.44
CA ALA A 789 10.40 27.55 -11.86
C ALA A 789 11.89 27.86 -12.12
N ASP A 790 12.52 28.69 -11.27
CA ASP A 790 13.91 29.10 -11.40
C ASP A 790 14.92 28.08 -10.87
N THR A 791 14.45 27.08 -10.12
CA THR A 791 15.28 25.99 -9.58
C THR A 791 15.83 25.09 -10.70
N PHE A 792 15.19 25.07 -11.88
CA PHE A 792 15.51 24.10 -12.94
C PHE A 792 16.08 24.76 -14.19
N VAL A 793 17.10 24.13 -14.76
CA VAL A 793 17.71 24.51 -16.04
C VAL A 793 17.78 23.33 -16.98
N GLN A 794 17.79 23.60 -18.28
CA GLN A 794 17.96 22.54 -19.27
C GLN A 794 19.40 22.00 -19.21
N THR A 795 19.57 20.68 -19.18
CA THR A 795 20.89 20.05 -19.31
C THR A 795 21.57 20.52 -20.60
N PRO A 796 22.83 21.00 -20.54
CA PRO A 796 23.60 21.33 -21.74
C PRO A 796 23.68 20.10 -22.66
N ARG A 797 23.49 20.32 -23.97
CA ARG A 797 23.62 19.26 -24.97
C ARG A 797 25.08 18.84 -25.17
#